data_AF-A0A143PFC0-F1
#
_entry.id   AF-A0A143PFC0-F1
#
_cell.length_a   1.000
_cell.length_b   1.000
_cell.length_c   1.000
_cell.angle_alpha   90.00
_cell.angle_beta   90.00
_cell.angle_gamma   90.00
#
_symmetry.space_group_name_H-M   'P 1'
#
loop_
_entity.id
_entity.type
_entity.pdbx_description
1 polymer ?
#
loop_
_entity_poly.entity_id
_entity_poly.type
_entity_poly.pdbx_seq_one_letter_code
_entity_poly.pdbx_strand_id
1 'polypeptide(L)'
;MPPTFRVLPRGFLAASVAAFALVYLSGAVVWAGLGEPALPLRHEPALPARTAPAQPPAPSSRTPARPAAPTPDWGPWVEDGAPFFSSVLDARAAGATLPSTNLSPRALILPAGDGRWVAFDPDLLRVAAVWWGKGVTPTALAPGSYHQPDRKTPGGQKGLPQPDGRVAIANGIYAGWQVGEHPVLEDLRTLAPSPEEVGRGPIPADQGRFTAVRLTREGAVLEYEVAGTPVQEWVSGSPGRPDVVVRHFEMGAAARTSWLLLGVTATGADVNLAAAGRERPVLERLPSPGGGAPVQSVRIPPSSGPRRFAVAIFTGGAAPAIALGSAPSALPQSRWRQPITTSIHRSASTDAYVVDDVPLPVENPWKRAVRVSDIQFLADGTGACVTLDGDVWIVRGLASPDGVVAWRRFASGLHEPLTLAIRDEQIHVFDRNGVWRLRDTDGDGEADRHELFSNAFAQTADMREFPSTIRLGPRGEFVIAKGGQEATTIGKHNGSVLRLSADGRSSTVLGHGLRQPEVSVHPQTGLVIASDQQGHYIPSTPLHIVRDRQFYGFLSDILPKEVYPEPIAAPVTWIPHDVNASAMSQVWMLESRMGPLDNGLVHIGYNRPELFRVLLDLERPVPQAAVVSLTSAFDYPPLNGAVNPADGQLYIAGFQIIGWGTTATRLAGLGRVRYTGAPVTVPRQVTPMREGVLLRFDIALDSVAAADVARYEAATWGYKRTFQYGSPNYKADGTTGTDPLVPSRAYVSADGRGVFLAIPDMRPVMQLKVGWKVRARDGKAVAGEAYTTPYALEPFNPRAEGFGDLVIDLTRRDAPRAPVAAAPASVDEGRQVFVKYGCLACHATERSSATKLGPPLVGVFGAPRPIVGRATPVVADETYLRQSIREPTAAVVSGFDRGGVGMPSFAGVLSDEQIESVILFLKSLK
;
A
#
# COMPACT_ATOMS: atom_id res chain seq x y z
N MET A 1 11.97 -36.22 30.35
CA MET A 1 12.72 -35.34 31.27
C MET A 1 13.23 -34.14 30.49
N PRO A 2 12.72 -32.92 30.71
CA PRO A 2 13.32 -31.72 30.14
C PRO A 2 14.17 -30.99 31.18
N PRO A 3 15.32 -30.40 30.82
CA PRO A 3 16.12 -29.60 31.74
C PRO A 3 15.51 -28.21 31.89
N THR A 4 15.32 -27.85 33.16
CA THR A 4 14.91 -26.57 33.73
C THR A 4 15.96 -25.47 33.50
N PHE A 5 15.55 -24.31 32.98
CA PHE A 5 16.34 -23.08 33.05
C PHE A 5 15.91 -22.21 34.23
N ARG A 6 16.90 -21.89 35.07
CA ARG A 6 16.80 -21.08 36.29
C ARG A 6 16.67 -19.59 35.98
N VAL A 7 15.76 -18.94 36.72
CA VAL A 7 15.62 -17.49 36.87
C VAL A 7 16.51 -17.02 38.04
N LEU A 8 17.21 -15.89 37.88
CA LEU A 8 17.76 -15.06 38.96
C LEU A 8 17.76 -13.55 38.53
N PRO A 9 17.78 -12.59 39.48
CA PRO A 9 16.82 -11.48 39.49
C PRO A 9 17.41 -10.06 39.34
N ARG A 10 16.50 -9.08 39.31
CA ARG A 10 16.67 -7.62 39.20
C ARG A 10 17.28 -6.93 40.44
N GLY A 11 17.88 -5.75 40.20
CA GLY A 11 18.16 -4.65 41.16
C GLY A 11 19.66 -4.31 41.21
N PHE A 12 20.17 -3.07 41.24
CA PHE A 12 19.67 -1.74 41.60
C PHE A 12 20.80 -0.72 41.26
N LEU A 13 20.50 0.52 40.82
CA LEU A 13 20.81 1.81 41.50
C LEU A 13 20.80 3.00 40.51
N ALA A 14 20.17 4.07 40.96
CA ALA A 14 20.12 5.41 40.38
C ALA A 14 21.17 6.34 41.03
N ALA A 15 21.52 7.45 40.36
CA ALA A 15 21.42 8.85 40.85
C ALA A 15 22.49 9.82 40.31
N SER A 16 22.04 11.09 40.15
CA SER A 16 22.75 12.39 40.05
C SER A 16 22.58 13.07 38.67
N VAL A 17 21.70 14.05 38.40
CA VAL A 17 21.32 15.37 38.99
C VAL A 17 22.06 16.57 38.36
N ALA A 18 21.25 17.36 37.61
CA ALA A 18 21.13 18.82 37.44
C ALA A 18 22.35 19.74 37.15
N ALA A 19 22.22 20.60 36.10
CA ALA A 19 21.78 22.01 36.19
C ALA A 19 22.35 22.87 35.04
N PHE A 20 21.52 23.68 34.36
CA PHE A 20 21.60 25.15 34.32
C PHE A 20 20.51 25.76 33.41
N ALA A 21 19.85 26.79 33.92
CA ALA A 21 18.87 27.66 33.26
C ALA A 21 19.26 29.12 33.51
N LEU A 22 18.97 30.02 32.55
CA LEU A 22 18.36 31.38 32.66
C LEU A 22 18.67 32.19 31.37
N VAL A 23 17.66 32.61 30.58
CA VAL A 23 16.84 33.86 30.62
C VAL A 23 17.47 35.06 29.93
N TYR A 24 16.76 35.65 28.96
CA TYR A 24 16.43 37.10 28.91
C TYR A 24 15.22 37.39 28.00
N LEU A 25 14.25 38.13 28.59
CA LEU A 25 13.14 38.90 28.00
C LEU A 25 13.70 40.13 27.21
N SER A 26 13.02 40.95 26.42
CA SER A 26 11.63 41.45 26.30
C SER A 26 11.56 42.37 25.06
N GLY A 27 10.36 42.71 24.58
CA GLY A 27 10.14 43.98 23.85
C GLY A 27 9.03 43.96 22.79
N ALA A 28 7.85 44.44 23.16
CA ALA A 28 6.72 44.75 22.27
C ALA A 28 6.68 46.26 21.94
N VAL A 29 6.10 46.65 20.79
CA VAL A 29 5.36 47.91 20.41
C VAL A 29 5.09 47.77 18.88
N VAL A 30 3.87 47.65 18.31
CA VAL A 30 2.66 48.51 18.19
C VAL A 30 2.66 49.47 16.96
N TRP A 31 1.73 49.17 16.04
CA TRP A 31 0.84 50.02 15.18
C TRP A 31 1.19 50.53 13.76
N ALA A 32 0.17 50.30 12.89
CA ALA A 32 -0.37 51.09 11.75
C ALA A 32 0.53 51.41 10.54
N GLY A 33 0.07 51.48 9.29
CA GLY A 33 -1.26 51.46 8.68
C GLY A 33 -1.19 52.25 7.35
N LEU A 34 -2.03 51.90 6.36
CA LEU A 34 -2.36 52.67 5.13
C LEU A 34 -1.19 52.81 4.11
N GLY A 35 -1.35 52.82 2.79
CA GLY A 35 -2.48 52.84 1.86
C GLY A 35 -1.90 52.84 0.42
N GLU A 36 -2.77 52.57 -0.54
CA GLU A 36 -2.67 52.56 -2.02
C GLU A 36 -1.92 53.74 -2.72
N PRO A 37 -1.91 53.92 -4.07
CA PRO A 37 -2.35 53.07 -5.21
C PRO A 37 -1.37 53.00 -6.41
N ALA A 38 -1.81 52.22 -7.42
CA ALA A 38 -1.37 52.12 -8.81
C ALA A 38 -1.50 53.42 -9.65
N LEU A 39 -0.85 53.45 -10.82
CA LEU A 39 -1.28 54.07 -12.10
C LEU A 39 -0.21 53.84 -13.22
N PRO A 40 -0.49 54.04 -14.53
CA PRO A 40 -0.47 52.94 -15.52
C PRO A 40 0.30 53.22 -16.84
N LEU A 41 0.35 52.16 -17.66
CA LEU A 41 0.29 52.07 -19.15
C LEU A 41 0.79 53.23 -20.03
N ARG A 42 1.65 52.90 -21.00
CA ARG A 42 1.60 53.46 -22.36
C ARG A 42 1.88 52.42 -23.46
N HIS A 43 0.95 52.39 -24.42
CA HIS A 43 1.04 51.85 -25.78
C HIS A 43 2.13 52.59 -26.61
N GLU A 44 2.74 52.05 -27.67
CA GLU A 44 2.24 51.77 -29.05
C GLU A 44 3.51 51.57 -29.95
N PRO A 45 3.49 51.42 -31.30
CA PRO A 45 2.76 50.57 -32.25
C PRO A 45 3.68 49.71 -33.16
N ALA A 46 3.06 48.86 -33.99
CA ALA A 46 3.66 48.05 -35.06
C ALA A 46 3.68 48.77 -36.43
N LEU A 47 4.57 48.35 -37.36
CA LEU A 47 4.50 48.55 -38.84
C LEU A 47 5.57 47.65 -39.55
N PRO A 48 5.56 47.42 -40.89
CA PRO A 48 5.13 46.14 -41.48
C PRO A 48 6.17 45.42 -42.38
N ALA A 49 5.67 44.36 -43.06
CA ALA A 49 6.34 43.26 -43.76
C ALA A 49 7.34 43.57 -44.89
N ARG A 50 8.32 42.66 -45.05
CA ARG A 50 9.09 42.41 -46.29
C ARG A 50 9.20 40.89 -46.56
N THR A 51 9.08 40.56 -47.84
CA THR A 51 9.03 39.24 -48.47
C THR A 51 10.37 38.49 -48.48
N ALA A 52 10.29 37.15 -48.41
CA ALA A 52 11.39 36.19 -48.23
C ALA A 52 11.99 35.63 -49.56
N PRO A 53 13.17 34.98 -49.50
CA PRO A 53 13.52 33.87 -50.39
C PRO A 53 13.47 32.50 -49.67
N ALA A 54 13.31 31.45 -50.48
CA ALA A 54 12.76 30.13 -50.16
C ALA A 54 13.49 29.30 -49.06
N GLN A 55 12.67 28.63 -48.23
CA GLN A 55 13.05 27.63 -47.21
C GLN A 55 12.89 26.19 -47.76
N PRO A 56 13.80 25.25 -47.42
CA PRO A 56 13.63 23.82 -47.68
C PRO A 56 12.48 23.21 -46.85
N PRO A 57 11.94 22.03 -47.23
CA PRO A 57 10.64 21.55 -46.76
C PRO A 57 10.59 21.33 -45.24
N ALA A 58 9.51 21.79 -44.63
CA ALA A 58 9.24 21.68 -43.20
C ALA A 58 9.05 20.20 -42.78
N PRO A 59 9.58 19.77 -41.63
CA PRO A 59 9.17 18.52 -41.01
C PRO A 59 7.70 18.64 -40.59
N SER A 60 6.86 17.78 -41.15
CA SER A 60 5.47 17.62 -40.73
C SER A 60 5.39 17.04 -39.32
N SER A 61 4.32 17.45 -38.62
CA SER A 61 3.80 16.95 -37.34
C SER A 61 4.44 17.51 -36.07
N ARG A 62 3.86 18.63 -35.60
CA ARG A 62 3.63 18.81 -34.16
C ARG A 62 2.82 17.60 -33.71
N THR A 63 3.42 16.68 -32.97
CA THR A 63 2.67 15.78 -32.10
C THR A 63 1.78 16.67 -31.23
N PRO A 64 0.45 16.52 -31.26
CA PRO A 64 -0.40 17.31 -30.39
C PRO A 64 0.02 17.03 -28.95
N ALA A 65 0.21 18.09 -28.16
CA ALA A 65 0.39 17.96 -26.72
C ALA A 65 -0.72 17.05 -26.18
N ARG A 66 -0.33 15.99 -25.47
CA ARG A 66 -1.28 15.06 -24.86
C ARG A 66 -2.24 15.89 -24.01
N PRO A 67 -3.56 15.84 -24.23
CA PRO A 67 -4.50 16.54 -23.37
C PRO A 67 -4.21 16.10 -21.92
N ALA A 68 -4.17 17.05 -20.99
CA ALA A 68 -4.32 16.69 -19.59
C ALA A 68 -5.58 15.83 -19.50
N ALA A 69 -5.48 14.63 -18.91
CA ALA A 69 -6.65 13.77 -18.75
C ALA A 69 -7.73 14.62 -18.05
N PRO A 70 -8.95 14.71 -18.61
CA PRO A 70 -10.01 15.47 -17.97
C PRO A 70 -10.17 14.96 -16.54
N THR A 71 -10.36 15.88 -15.58
CA THR A 71 -10.72 15.50 -14.22
C THR A 71 -11.94 14.58 -14.33
N PRO A 72 -11.88 13.34 -13.85
CA PRO A 72 -12.98 12.42 -14.02
C PRO A 72 -14.25 13.02 -13.42
N ASP A 73 -15.36 13.02 -14.16
CA ASP A 73 -16.68 13.44 -13.68
C ASP A 73 -17.27 12.37 -12.73
N TRP A 74 -16.56 12.09 -11.64
CA TRP A 74 -17.00 11.15 -10.61
C TRP A 74 -18.02 11.81 -9.68
N GLY A 75 -18.98 11.02 -9.21
CA GLY A 75 -19.92 11.43 -8.16
C GLY A 75 -19.23 11.70 -6.83
N PRO A 76 -19.95 12.07 -5.76
CA PRO A 76 -19.34 12.25 -4.43
C PRO A 76 -18.68 10.96 -3.93
N TRP A 77 -17.64 11.10 -3.10
CA TRP A 77 -16.95 9.95 -2.50
C TRP A 77 -17.88 9.07 -1.64
N VAL A 78 -18.71 9.70 -0.81
CA VAL A 78 -19.79 9.03 -0.07
C VAL A 78 -21.07 9.20 -0.88
N GLU A 79 -21.68 8.09 -1.27
CA GLU A 79 -22.93 8.11 -2.02
C GLU A 79 -24.10 8.55 -1.14
N ASP A 80 -25.05 9.27 -1.74
CA ASP A 80 -26.30 9.63 -1.09
C ASP A 80 -27.05 8.35 -0.66
N GLY A 81 -27.47 8.30 0.60
CA GLY A 81 -28.14 7.13 1.16
C GLY A 81 -27.21 5.97 1.53
N ALA A 82 -25.87 6.15 1.49
CA ALA A 82 -24.95 5.15 2.04
C ALA A 82 -25.26 4.87 3.52
N PRO A 83 -25.52 3.61 3.94
CA PRO A 83 -25.95 3.29 5.30
C PRO A 83 -24.83 3.41 6.32
N PHE A 84 -23.57 3.30 5.88
CA PHE A 84 -22.38 3.58 6.65
C PHE A 84 -21.17 3.73 5.71
N PHE A 85 -20.08 4.27 6.24
CA PHE A 85 -18.74 4.09 5.68
C PHE A 85 -17.69 4.09 6.79
N SER A 86 -16.50 3.60 6.48
CA SER A 86 -15.42 3.50 7.45
C SER A 86 -14.38 4.59 7.27
N SER A 87 -13.85 5.10 8.37
CA SER A 87 -12.81 6.14 8.36
C SER A 87 -12.00 6.14 9.67
N VAL A 88 -10.83 6.78 9.65
CA VAL A 88 -10.27 7.36 10.88
C VAL A 88 -11.17 8.53 11.30
N LEU A 89 -11.33 8.77 12.60
CA LEU A 89 -11.93 10.00 13.11
C LEU A 89 -11.05 10.65 14.16
N ASP A 90 -10.58 11.86 13.85
CA ASP A 90 -9.87 12.75 14.77
C ASP A 90 -10.83 13.82 15.30
N ALA A 91 -11.24 13.66 16.56
CA ALA A 91 -12.10 14.59 17.28
C ALA A 91 -11.34 15.31 18.42
N ARG A 92 -10.00 15.28 18.43
CA ARG A 92 -9.18 15.94 19.45
C ARG A 92 -9.37 17.46 19.47
N ALA A 93 -9.72 18.04 18.33
CA ALA A 93 -10.00 19.47 18.18
C ALA A 93 -11.52 19.80 18.17
N ALA A 94 -12.39 18.89 18.61
CA ALA A 94 -13.84 19.03 18.50
C ALA A 94 -14.44 20.19 19.32
N GLY A 95 -13.76 20.63 20.39
CA GLY A 95 -14.18 21.77 21.21
C GLY A 95 -13.45 21.85 22.54
N ALA A 96 -13.34 23.05 23.11
CA ALA A 96 -12.54 23.29 24.32
C ALA A 96 -13.06 22.55 25.57
N THR A 97 -14.36 22.24 25.62
CA THR A 97 -15.00 21.50 26.73
C THR A 97 -15.10 19.99 26.46
N LEU A 98 -14.70 19.53 25.28
CA LEU A 98 -14.77 18.14 24.85
C LEU A 98 -13.41 17.44 25.05
N PRO A 99 -13.36 16.10 25.12
CA PRO A 99 -12.11 15.37 25.32
C PRO A 99 -11.08 15.65 24.20
N SER A 100 -9.91 16.18 24.59
CA SER A 100 -8.81 16.50 23.67
C SER A 100 -7.99 15.28 23.21
N THR A 101 -8.32 14.09 23.72
CA THR A 101 -7.64 12.82 23.42
C THR A 101 -8.42 11.96 22.42
N ASN A 102 -9.59 12.40 21.94
CA ASN A 102 -10.50 11.59 21.14
C ASN A 102 -9.99 11.38 19.71
N LEU A 103 -9.29 10.27 19.50
CA LEU A 103 -8.85 9.78 18.20
C LEU A 103 -9.28 8.32 18.06
N SER A 104 -9.99 8.01 16.97
CA SER A 104 -10.43 6.64 16.62
C SER A 104 -9.75 6.22 15.32
N PRO A 105 -8.71 5.38 15.37
CA PRO A 105 -8.09 4.82 14.16
C PRO A 105 -9.06 3.99 13.32
N ARG A 106 -10.01 3.32 13.99
CA ARG A 106 -11.09 2.55 13.39
C ARG A 106 -12.42 3.20 13.77
N ALA A 107 -13.16 3.74 12.81
CA ALA A 107 -14.50 4.24 13.04
C ALA A 107 -15.45 3.83 11.92
N LEU A 108 -16.66 3.44 12.33
CA LEU A 108 -17.84 3.29 11.48
C LEU A 108 -18.64 4.59 11.55
N ILE A 109 -18.76 5.27 10.43
CA ILE A 109 -19.51 6.52 10.30
C ILE A 109 -20.92 6.19 9.82
N LEU A 110 -21.91 6.55 10.64
CA LEU A 110 -23.32 6.26 10.43
C LEU A 110 -24.09 7.58 10.22
N PRO A 111 -24.78 7.76 9.09
CA PRO A 111 -25.72 8.85 8.94
C PRO A 111 -26.98 8.60 9.76
N ALA A 112 -27.50 9.66 10.39
CA ALA A 112 -28.81 9.71 11.04
C ALA A 112 -29.80 10.61 10.27
N GLY A 113 -29.54 10.86 8.97
CA GLY A 113 -30.32 11.72 8.09
C GLY A 113 -30.11 13.22 8.36
N ASP A 114 -30.49 14.08 7.41
CA ASP A 114 -30.45 15.56 7.50
C ASP A 114 -29.10 16.13 8.02
N GLY A 115 -27.97 15.58 7.56
CA GLY A 115 -26.64 16.04 7.96
C GLY A 115 -26.25 15.67 9.40
N ARG A 116 -26.90 14.69 10.01
CA ARG A 116 -26.53 14.15 11.33
C ARG A 116 -25.66 12.91 11.19
N TRP A 117 -24.65 12.80 12.04
CA TRP A 117 -23.66 11.74 11.94
C TRP A 117 -23.25 11.21 13.31
N VAL A 118 -22.98 9.91 13.35
CA VAL A 118 -22.47 9.18 14.52
C VAL A 118 -21.22 8.42 14.10
N ALA A 119 -20.18 8.45 14.93
CA ALA A 119 -18.99 7.63 14.72
C ALA A 119 -18.87 6.58 15.82
N PHE A 120 -18.90 5.30 15.44
CA PHE A 120 -18.76 4.17 16.33
C PHE A 120 -17.36 3.56 16.20
N ASP A 121 -16.66 3.41 17.32
CA ASP A 121 -15.34 2.78 17.43
C ASP A 121 -15.53 1.31 17.84
N PRO A 122 -15.26 0.35 16.91
CA PRO A 122 -15.48 -1.07 17.16
C PRO A 122 -14.44 -1.70 18.09
N ASP A 123 -13.29 -1.06 18.29
CA ASP A 123 -12.25 -1.58 19.19
C ASP A 123 -12.62 -1.29 20.65
N LEU A 124 -13.26 -0.14 20.92
CA LEU A 124 -13.69 0.27 22.26
C LEU A 124 -15.19 0.10 22.53
N LEU A 125 -15.97 -0.36 21.54
CA LEU A 125 -17.44 -0.44 21.60
C LEU A 125 -18.08 0.86 22.11
N ARG A 126 -17.64 2.00 21.56
CA ARG A 126 -18.09 3.33 21.98
C ARG A 126 -18.55 4.14 20.79
N VAL A 127 -19.48 5.07 21.01
CA VAL A 127 -19.64 6.21 20.11
C VAL A 127 -18.54 7.22 20.45
N ALA A 128 -17.66 7.46 19.49
CA ALA A 128 -16.57 8.42 19.60
C ALA A 128 -17.09 9.86 19.52
N ALA A 129 -18.03 10.15 18.62
CA ALA A 129 -18.64 11.47 18.47
C ALA A 129 -20.02 11.41 17.80
N VAL A 130 -20.83 12.43 18.05
CA VAL A 130 -22.06 12.75 17.29
C VAL A 130 -22.04 14.22 16.92
N TRP A 131 -22.35 14.53 15.66
CA TRP A 131 -22.27 15.88 15.13
C TRP A 131 -23.28 16.18 14.03
N TRP A 132 -23.45 17.47 13.76
CA TRP A 132 -24.28 18.02 12.70
C TRP A 132 -23.41 18.72 11.68
N GLY A 133 -23.50 18.32 10.41
CA GLY A 133 -22.76 18.91 9.30
C GLY A 133 -22.66 18.00 8.08
N LYS A 134 -21.54 18.10 7.36
CA LYS A 134 -21.36 17.48 6.03
C LYS A 134 -20.81 16.07 6.06
N GLY A 135 -20.48 15.55 7.24
CA GLY A 135 -19.90 14.22 7.43
C GLY A 135 -18.49 14.32 7.96
N VAL A 136 -17.53 13.66 7.29
CA VAL A 136 -16.12 13.65 7.67
C VAL A 136 -15.30 14.35 6.60
N THR A 137 -14.29 15.13 7.00
CA THR A 137 -13.41 15.81 6.05
C THR A 137 -12.65 14.80 5.16
N PRO A 138 -12.50 15.06 3.84
CA PRO A 138 -11.96 14.09 2.88
C PRO A 138 -10.42 14.11 2.85
N THR A 139 -9.75 13.97 4.00
CA THR A 139 -8.29 14.11 4.09
C THR A 139 -7.51 12.80 4.14
N ALA A 140 -8.19 11.65 4.20
CA ALA A 140 -7.55 10.34 4.07
C ALA A 140 -7.09 10.07 2.62
N LEU A 141 -6.36 8.98 2.40
CA LEU A 141 -5.74 8.67 1.10
C LEU A 141 -6.79 8.55 -0.01
N ALA A 142 -7.75 7.65 0.17
CA ALA A 142 -8.73 7.36 -0.86
C ALA A 142 -9.70 8.51 -1.13
N PRO A 143 -10.37 9.13 -0.11
CA PRO A 143 -11.25 10.28 -0.35
C PRO A 143 -10.49 11.53 -0.83
N GLY A 144 -9.28 11.77 -0.34
CA GLY A 144 -8.47 12.91 -0.77
C GLY A 144 -8.04 12.78 -2.23
N SER A 145 -7.56 11.60 -2.61
CA SER A 145 -7.15 11.32 -3.99
C SER A 145 -8.29 11.19 -5.00
N TYR A 146 -9.52 11.04 -4.53
CA TYR A 146 -10.66 10.76 -5.40
C TYR A 146 -10.93 11.91 -6.38
N HIS A 147 -10.91 13.16 -5.92
CA HIS A 147 -11.04 14.32 -6.82
C HIS A 147 -9.74 15.12 -6.97
N GLN A 148 -8.71 14.81 -6.20
CA GLN A 148 -7.39 15.48 -6.25
C GLN A 148 -6.28 14.44 -6.50
N PRO A 149 -6.23 13.84 -7.70
CA PRO A 149 -5.33 12.73 -7.98
C PRO A 149 -3.84 13.12 -8.02
N ASP A 150 -3.52 14.40 -7.91
CA ASP A 150 -2.16 14.93 -7.87
C ASP A 150 -1.66 15.22 -6.45
N ARG A 151 -2.52 15.13 -5.43
CA ARG A 151 -2.18 15.46 -4.05
C ARG A 151 -1.84 14.21 -3.24
N LYS A 152 -0.56 14.11 -2.85
CA LYS A 152 -0.09 13.04 -1.95
C LYS A 152 -0.54 13.28 -0.50
N THR A 153 -1.07 12.23 0.13
CA THR A 153 -1.40 12.24 1.55
C THR A 153 -0.13 12.22 2.42
N PRO A 154 0.03 13.17 3.37
CA PRO A 154 1.13 13.17 4.33
C PRO A 154 1.18 11.87 5.13
N GLY A 155 2.36 11.49 5.63
CA GLY A 155 2.46 10.43 6.62
C GLY A 155 2.19 10.92 8.03
N GLY A 156 1.98 10.01 8.97
CA GLY A 156 1.71 10.33 10.36
C GLY A 156 0.24 10.59 10.64
N GLN A 157 0.00 11.16 11.81
CA GLN A 157 -1.32 11.49 12.34
C GLN A 157 -1.67 12.98 12.18
N LYS A 158 -1.13 13.62 11.14
CA LYS A 158 -1.33 15.05 10.86
C LYS A 158 -2.37 15.23 9.75
N GLY A 159 -3.35 16.10 9.98
CA GLY A 159 -4.41 16.35 9.01
C GLY A 159 -5.36 15.16 8.82
N LEU A 160 -5.59 14.39 9.89
CA LEU A 160 -6.54 13.27 9.91
C LEU A 160 -7.97 13.71 9.56
N PRO A 161 -8.83 12.79 9.10
CA PRO A 161 -10.24 13.09 8.89
C PRO A 161 -10.92 13.51 10.19
N GLN A 162 -11.70 14.58 10.16
CA GLN A 162 -12.36 15.20 11.32
C GLN A 162 -13.87 15.29 11.09
N PRO A 163 -14.69 15.42 12.15
CA PRO A 163 -16.08 15.83 12.00
C PRO A 163 -16.17 17.16 11.22
N ASP A 164 -16.81 17.17 10.05
CA ASP A 164 -17.09 18.39 9.30
C ASP A 164 -18.42 18.95 9.77
N GLY A 165 -18.39 19.68 10.90
CA GLY A 165 -19.58 20.28 11.49
C GLY A 165 -19.47 20.54 12.98
N ARG A 166 -20.63 20.77 13.61
CA ARG A 166 -20.73 21.03 15.06
C ARG A 166 -20.90 19.73 15.82
N VAL A 167 -19.88 19.39 16.62
CA VAL A 167 -19.92 18.24 17.54
C VAL A 167 -20.81 18.55 18.75
N ALA A 168 -21.72 17.64 19.07
CA ALA A 168 -22.63 17.76 20.22
C ALA A 168 -22.22 16.86 21.39
N ILE A 169 -21.66 15.69 21.10
CA ILE A 169 -21.09 14.80 22.11
C ILE A 169 -19.79 14.21 21.59
N ALA A 170 -18.81 14.06 22.48
CA ALA A 170 -17.54 13.42 22.18
C ALA A 170 -17.07 12.61 23.39
N ASN A 171 -16.42 11.48 23.13
CA ASN A 171 -16.04 10.52 24.16
C ASN A 171 -14.51 10.44 24.33
N GLY A 172 -14.05 10.14 25.54
CA GLY A 172 -12.62 9.89 25.80
C GLY A 172 -12.17 8.52 25.32
N ILE A 173 -10.90 8.18 25.53
CA ILE A 173 -10.36 6.86 25.17
C ILE A 173 -10.53 5.91 26.36
N TYR A 174 -11.62 5.15 26.33
CA TYR A 174 -11.97 4.08 27.27
C TYR A 174 -13.11 3.24 26.68
N ALA A 175 -13.35 2.05 27.23
CA ALA A 175 -14.43 1.18 26.75
C ALA A 175 -15.80 1.86 26.92
N GLY A 176 -16.60 1.91 25.85
CA GLY A 176 -17.94 2.51 25.87
C GLY A 176 -18.95 1.68 26.62
N TRP A 177 -18.81 0.35 26.53
CA TRP A 177 -19.57 -0.63 27.30
C TRP A 177 -18.68 -1.23 28.40
N GLN A 178 -19.20 -1.27 29.62
CA GLN A 178 -18.51 -1.83 30.78
C GLN A 178 -19.49 -2.60 31.67
N VAL A 179 -18.97 -3.47 32.53
CA VAL A 179 -19.77 -4.30 33.46
C VAL A 179 -19.22 -4.20 34.87
N GLY A 180 -20.11 -4.15 35.86
CA GLY A 180 -19.76 -4.02 37.27
C GLY A 180 -20.45 -2.86 37.97
N GLU A 181 -20.06 -2.61 39.22
CA GLU A 181 -20.69 -1.57 40.06
C GLU A 181 -20.32 -0.15 39.65
N HIS A 182 -19.08 0.06 39.18
CA HIS A 182 -18.57 1.37 38.80
C HIS A 182 -17.82 1.30 37.47
N PRO A 183 -18.06 2.26 36.55
CA PRO A 183 -17.30 2.36 35.31
C PRO A 183 -15.93 3.02 35.55
N VAL A 184 -14.98 2.68 34.69
CA VAL A 184 -13.61 3.23 34.68
C VAL A 184 -13.43 4.10 33.43
N LEU A 185 -13.00 5.34 33.61
CA LEU A 185 -12.80 6.32 32.53
C LEU A 185 -11.34 6.37 32.08
N GLU A 186 -10.73 5.19 31.90
CA GLU A 186 -9.33 5.00 31.50
C GLU A 186 -9.21 3.90 30.44
N ASP A 187 -8.20 4.02 29.56
CA ASP A 187 -7.90 2.98 28.57
C ASP A 187 -7.05 1.86 29.19
N LEU A 188 -7.70 0.76 29.56
CA LEU A 188 -7.06 -0.41 30.18
C LEU A 188 -6.38 -1.35 29.19
N ARG A 189 -6.46 -1.08 27.87
CA ARG A 189 -5.76 -1.89 26.87
C ARG A 189 -4.24 -1.70 27.02
N THR A 190 -3.49 -2.77 26.78
CA THR A 190 -2.02 -2.71 26.82
C THR A 190 -1.48 -1.57 25.96
N LEU A 191 -0.55 -0.79 26.50
CA LEU A 191 0.08 0.32 25.79
C LEU A 191 0.80 -0.16 24.53
N ALA A 192 0.85 0.70 23.52
CA ALA A 192 1.77 0.55 22.40
C ALA A 192 3.19 1.03 22.80
N PRO A 193 4.22 0.76 21.98
CA PRO A 193 5.57 1.26 22.23
C PRO A 193 5.62 2.78 22.46
N SER A 194 4.89 3.58 21.67
CA SER A 194 4.54 4.96 22.01
C SER A 194 3.34 4.97 22.97
N PRO A 195 3.47 5.42 24.23
CA PRO A 195 2.35 5.42 25.19
C PRO A 195 1.13 6.23 24.74
N GLU A 196 1.35 7.31 23.99
CA GLU A 196 0.33 8.19 23.43
C GLU A 196 -0.43 7.61 22.23
N GLU A 197 0.03 6.48 21.67
CA GLU A 197 -0.69 5.80 20.58
C GLU A 197 -1.96 5.11 21.11
N VAL A 198 -3.09 5.40 20.48
CA VAL A 198 -4.43 4.94 20.87
C VAL A 198 -4.91 3.72 20.09
N GLY A 199 -4.26 3.42 18.96
CA GLY A 199 -4.50 2.28 18.08
C GLY A 199 -4.03 0.95 18.64
N ARG A 200 -4.58 0.56 19.79
CA ARG A 200 -4.06 -0.55 20.61
C ARG A 200 -4.69 -1.92 20.29
N GLY A 201 -5.68 -1.95 19.39
CA GLY A 201 -6.54 -3.11 19.10
C GLY A 201 -7.80 -3.12 19.98
N PRO A 202 -8.64 -4.16 19.87
CA PRO A 202 -9.89 -4.25 20.60
C PRO A 202 -9.70 -4.41 22.11
N ILE A 203 -10.75 -4.09 22.87
CA ILE A 203 -10.89 -4.51 24.26
C ILE A 203 -10.88 -6.05 24.38
N PRO A 204 -10.55 -6.59 25.57
CA PRO A 204 -10.63 -8.03 25.82
C PRO A 204 -12.02 -8.61 25.47
N ALA A 205 -12.03 -9.78 24.82
CA ALA A 205 -13.26 -10.39 24.30
C ALA A 205 -14.27 -10.80 25.39
N ASP A 206 -13.81 -11.03 26.62
CA ASP A 206 -14.65 -11.29 27.80
C ASP A 206 -15.36 -10.02 28.31
N GLN A 207 -14.88 -8.83 27.91
CA GLN A 207 -15.56 -7.55 28.15
C GLN A 207 -16.51 -7.19 27.01
N GLY A 208 -16.09 -7.38 25.76
CA GLY A 208 -16.96 -7.23 24.61
C GLY A 208 -16.27 -7.42 23.28
N ARG A 209 -17.07 -7.59 22.21
CA ARG A 209 -16.57 -7.79 20.85
C ARG A 209 -17.55 -7.26 19.81
N PHE A 210 -17.06 -6.45 18.87
CA PHE A 210 -17.84 -6.06 17.69
C PHE A 210 -17.99 -7.25 16.75
N THR A 211 -19.20 -7.46 16.21
CA THR A 211 -19.50 -8.64 15.39
C THR A 211 -19.85 -8.28 13.97
N ALA A 212 -20.82 -7.38 13.73
CA ALA A 212 -21.25 -7.08 12.38
C ALA A 212 -21.90 -5.70 12.23
N VAL A 213 -21.90 -5.20 11.00
CA VAL A 213 -22.89 -4.25 10.50
C VAL A 213 -23.89 -5.05 9.66
N ARG A 214 -25.17 -4.99 10.03
CA ARG A 214 -26.27 -5.54 9.24
C ARG A 214 -27.05 -4.41 8.58
N LEU A 215 -27.21 -4.48 7.27
CA LEU A 215 -27.94 -3.51 6.49
C LEU A 215 -29.44 -3.86 6.50
N THR A 216 -30.25 -2.82 6.55
CA THR A 216 -31.71 -2.90 6.56
C THR A 216 -32.26 -1.78 5.68
N ARG A 217 -33.56 -1.83 5.37
CA ARG A 217 -34.22 -0.76 4.62
C ARG A 217 -34.09 0.60 5.30
N GLU A 218 -34.08 0.62 6.62
CA GLU A 218 -34.03 1.84 7.43
C GLU A 218 -32.60 2.36 7.67
N GLY A 219 -31.57 1.57 7.37
CA GLY A 219 -30.16 1.92 7.58
C GLY A 219 -29.33 0.77 8.14
N ALA A 220 -28.28 1.09 8.88
CA ALA A 220 -27.37 0.11 9.47
C ALA A 220 -27.74 -0.22 10.93
N VAL A 221 -27.68 -1.51 11.28
CA VAL A 221 -27.73 -2.04 12.64
C VAL A 221 -26.35 -2.57 13.01
N LEU A 222 -25.78 -2.04 14.07
CA LEU A 222 -24.54 -2.53 14.69
C LEU A 222 -24.87 -3.73 15.59
N GLU A 223 -24.10 -4.80 15.45
CA GLU A 223 -24.22 -6.02 16.27
C GLU A 223 -22.91 -6.28 17.01
N TYR A 224 -22.99 -6.41 18.33
CA TYR A 224 -21.84 -6.66 19.18
C TYR A 224 -22.23 -7.38 20.47
N GLU A 225 -21.25 -7.89 21.19
CA GLU A 225 -21.45 -8.53 22.50
C GLU A 225 -20.80 -7.71 23.61
N VAL A 226 -21.47 -7.64 24.76
CA VAL A 226 -20.99 -7.01 25.99
C VAL A 226 -21.01 -8.06 27.09
N ALA A 227 -19.83 -8.56 27.47
CA ALA A 227 -19.64 -9.65 28.42
C ALA A 227 -20.58 -10.85 28.19
N GLY A 228 -20.66 -11.30 26.94
CA GLY A 228 -21.52 -12.40 26.49
C GLY A 228 -23.00 -12.05 26.29
N THR A 229 -23.40 -10.79 26.53
CA THR A 229 -24.75 -10.31 26.25
C THR A 229 -24.81 -9.71 24.85
N PRO A 230 -25.68 -10.21 23.94
CA PRO A 230 -25.83 -9.62 22.61
C PRO A 230 -26.49 -8.24 22.70
N VAL A 231 -25.99 -7.30 21.90
CA VAL A 231 -26.52 -5.94 21.76
C VAL A 231 -26.68 -5.62 20.28
N GLN A 232 -27.84 -5.07 19.95
CA GLN A 232 -28.11 -4.43 18.66
C GLN A 232 -28.29 -2.93 18.89
N GLU A 233 -27.57 -2.13 18.11
CA GLU A 233 -27.65 -0.66 18.14
C GLU A 233 -27.90 -0.11 16.75
N TRP A 234 -28.83 0.85 16.63
CA TRP A 234 -29.04 1.59 15.40
C TRP A 234 -29.29 3.07 15.71
N VAL A 235 -29.07 3.91 14.70
CA VAL A 235 -29.19 5.36 14.83
C VAL A 235 -30.29 5.89 13.93
N SER A 236 -31.02 6.90 14.38
CA SER A 236 -32.04 7.57 13.58
C SER A 236 -32.09 9.06 13.87
N GLY A 237 -32.57 9.84 12.91
CA GLY A 237 -33.08 11.18 13.18
C GLY A 237 -34.41 11.14 13.92
N SER A 238 -34.85 12.28 14.42
CA SER A 238 -36.23 12.47 14.90
C SER A 238 -37.03 13.30 13.89
N PRO A 239 -38.19 12.81 13.40
CA PRO A 239 -39.02 13.54 12.44
C PRO A 239 -39.40 14.95 12.94
N GLY A 240 -39.20 15.97 12.11
CA GLY A 240 -39.49 17.37 12.46
C GLY A 240 -38.58 17.97 13.54
N ARG A 241 -37.57 17.22 14.00
CA ARG A 241 -36.59 17.63 15.01
C ARG A 241 -35.17 17.45 14.45
N PRO A 242 -34.74 18.36 13.54
CA PRO A 242 -33.42 18.28 12.93
C PRO A 242 -32.30 18.42 13.96
N ASP A 243 -32.59 18.93 15.16
CA ASP A 243 -31.69 19.09 16.30
C ASP A 243 -31.48 17.82 17.13
N VAL A 244 -32.08 16.67 16.73
CA VAL A 244 -32.05 15.43 17.51
C VAL A 244 -31.46 14.26 16.71
N VAL A 245 -30.56 13.50 17.34
CA VAL A 245 -30.13 12.15 16.97
C VAL A 245 -30.57 11.17 18.04
N VAL A 246 -31.11 10.03 17.67
CA VAL A 246 -31.52 8.97 18.59
C VAL A 246 -30.67 7.72 18.37
N ARG A 247 -30.07 7.20 19.43
CA ARG A 247 -29.44 5.89 19.49
C ARG A 247 -30.41 4.92 20.14
N HIS A 248 -30.71 3.82 19.49
CA HIS A 248 -31.65 2.82 19.95
C HIS A 248 -30.91 1.52 20.27
N PHE A 249 -31.37 0.80 21.28
CA PHE A 249 -30.71 -0.40 21.78
C PHE A 249 -31.72 -1.52 22.03
N GLU A 250 -31.40 -2.71 21.53
CA GLU A 250 -31.92 -3.98 22.05
C GLU A 250 -30.77 -4.75 22.68
N MET A 251 -30.91 -5.09 23.97
CA MET A 251 -29.92 -5.84 24.74
C MET A 251 -30.53 -7.14 25.23
N GLY A 252 -29.80 -8.25 25.12
CA GLY A 252 -30.20 -9.54 25.67
C GLY A 252 -30.30 -9.54 27.21
N ALA A 253 -30.62 -10.71 27.77
CA ALA A 253 -30.57 -10.90 29.22
C ALA A 253 -29.14 -10.72 29.74
N ALA A 254 -28.98 -10.01 30.86
CA ALA A 254 -27.69 -9.63 31.41
C ALA A 254 -27.62 -9.99 32.88
N ALA A 255 -26.63 -10.78 33.28
CA ALA A 255 -26.48 -11.22 34.67
C ALA A 255 -25.89 -10.14 35.60
N ARG A 256 -25.31 -9.09 35.04
CA ARG A 256 -24.57 -8.04 35.78
C ARG A 256 -25.03 -6.66 35.37
N THR A 257 -24.86 -5.70 36.28
CA THR A 257 -25.00 -4.27 35.96
C THR A 257 -24.05 -3.92 34.82
N SER A 258 -24.59 -3.25 33.80
CA SER A 258 -23.84 -2.77 32.64
C SER A 258 -23.87 -1.25 32.60
N TRP A 259 -22.82 -0.65 32.08
CA TRP A 259 -22.68 0.78 31.88
C TRP A 259 -22.46 1.07 30.40
N LEU A 260 -23.24 2.01 29.87
CA LEU A 260 -23.03 2.60 28.55
C LEU A 260 -22.56 4.04 28.73
N LEU A 261 -21.31 4.32 28.37
CA LEU A 261 -20.74 5.66 28.40
C LEU A 261 -21.10 6.42 27.12
N LEU A 262 -21.88 7.47 27.26
CA LEU A 262 -22.39 8.27 26.14
C LEU A 262 -21.38 9.35 25.71
N GLY A 263 -20.56 9.85 26.65
CA GLY A 263 -19.54 10.87 26.41
C GLY A 263 -19.86 12.21 27.07
N VAL A 264 -19.07 13.23 26.76
CA VAL A 264 -19.22 14.60 27.27
C VAL A 264 -20.01 15.44 26.27
N THR A 265 -21.02 16.14 26.75
CA THR A 265 -21.86 17.02 25.93
C THR A 265 -21.20 18.38 25.73
N ALA A 266 -21.23 18.88 24.49
CA ALA A 266 -20.83 20.24 24.17
C ALA A 266 -21.82 21.25 24.78
N THR A 267 -21.40 22.52 24.89
CA THR A 267 -22.28 23.58 25.37
C THR A 267 -23.55 23.68 24.50
N GLY A 268 -24.71 23.62 25.16
CA GLY A 268 -26.03 23.65 24.51
C GLY A 268 -26.50 22.33 23.93
N ALA A 269 -25.77 21.23 24.14
CA ALA A 269 -26.23 19.87 23.91
C ALA A 269 -26.61 19.19 25.22
N ASP A 270 -27.59 18.30 25.19
CA ASP A 270 -27.97 17.46 26.32
C ASP A 270 -28.44 16.08 25.82
N VAL A 271 -28.68 15.17 26.77
CA VAL A 271 -29.15 13.81 26.50
C VAL A 271 -30.46 13.52 27.24
N ASN A 272 -31.33 12.76 26.59
CA ASN A 272 -32.55 12.23 27.20
C ASN A 272 -32.59 10.70 27.04
N LEU A 273 -33.14 10.00 28.02
CA LEU A 273 -33.25 8.55 28.05
C LEU A 273 -34.73 8.14 28.07
N ALA A 274 -35.10 7.24 27.16
CA ALA A 274 -36.34 6.49 27.25
C ALA A 274 -36.04 5.03 27.54
N ALA A 275 -36.76 4.45 28.51
CA ALA A 275 -36.64 3.06 28.88
C ALA A 275 -37.96 2.56 29.49
N ALA A 276 -38.28 1.28 29.28
CA ALA A 276 -39.48 0.63 29.83
C ALA A 276 -39.14 -0.35 30.96
N GLY A 277 -40.13 -0.67 31.80
CA GLY A 277 -40.02 -1.64 32.91
C GLY A 277 -39.76 -1.03 34.30
N ARG A 278 -39.85 -1.86 35.34
CA ARG A 278 -39.63 -1.45 36.76
C ARG A 278 -38.16 -1.19 37.08
N GLU A 279 -37.28 -2.13 36.73
CA GLU A 279 -35.82 -1.99 36.86
C GLU A 279 -35.27 -1.43 35.55
N ARG A 280 -35.52 -0.15 35.27
CA ARG A 280 -35.18 0.47 34.00
C ARG A 280 -33.75 1.02 33.99
N PRO A 281 -33.09 1.08 32.82
CA PRO A 281 -31.92 1.93 32.60
C PRO A 281 -32.10 3.34 33.17
N VAL A 282 -31.05 3.89 33.77
CA VAL A 282 -31.04 5.22 34.39
C VAL A 282 -29.91 6.05 33.81
N LEU A 283 -30.21 7.31 33.46
CA LEU A 283 -29.20 8.27 33.04
C LEU A 283 -28.44 8.79 34.28
N GLU A 284 -27.13 8.67 34.27
CA GLU A 284 -26.24 9.12 35.33
C GLU A 284 -25.12 10.01 34.79
N ARG A 285 -24.65 10.96 35.61
CA ARG A 285 -23.56 11.88 35.30
C ARG A 285 -22.34 11.52 36.13
N LEU A 286 -21.28 11.09 35.46
CA LEU A 286 -20.04 10.70 36.10
C LEU A 286 -19.06 11.88 36.09
N PRO A 287 -18.27 12.08 37.16
CA PRO A 287 -17.19 13.06 37.15
C PRO A 287 -16.19 12.76 36.02
N SER A 288 -15.82 13.78 35.25
CA SER A 288 -14.84 13.62 34.17
C SER A 288 -13.40 13.55 34.70
N PRO A 289 -12.54 12.71 34.10
CA PRO A 289 -11.10 12.73 34.38
C PRO A 289 -10.55 14.13 34.08
N GLY A 290 -9.98 14.80 35.09
CA GLY A 290 -9.38 16.13 34.93
C GLY A 290 -10.30 17.33 35.20
N GLY A 291 -11.51 17.13 35.75
CA GLY A 291 -12.34 18.23 36.29
C GLY A 291 -13.17 19.03 35.26
N GLY A 292 -13.43 18.45 34.08
CA GLY A 292 -14.28 19.04 33.04
C GLY A 292 -15.78 18.74 33.19
N ALA A 293 -16.56 19.04 32.14
CA ALA A 293 -18.00 18.70 32.08
C ALA A 293 -18.20 17.19 32.25
N PRO A 294 -19.23 16.74 33.00
CA PRO A 294 -19.39 15.33 33.36
C PRO A 294 -19.62 14.43 32.15
N VAL A 295 -19.21 13.17 32.26
CA VAL A 295 -19.52 12.12 31.28
C VAL A 295 -20.97 11.67 31.49
N GLN A 296 -21.79 11.80 30.46
CA GLN A 296 -23.13 11.22 30.44
C GLN A 296 -23.02 9.71 30.30
N SER A 297 -23.82 8.98 31.07
CA SER A 297 -23.80 7.51 31.09
C SER A 297 -25.18 6.92 31.33
N VAL A 298 -25.38 5.67 30.95
CA VAL A 298 -26.58 4.90 31.27
C VAL A 298 -26.19 3.71 32.13
N ARG A 299 -26.68 3.66 33.37
CA ARG A 299 -26.58 2.49 34.24
C ARG A 299 -27.74 1.54 33.92
N ILE A 300 -27.42 0.30 33.58
CA ILE A 300 -28.39 -0.71 33.14
C ILE A 300 -28.36 -1.86 34.16
N PRO A 301 -29.42 -2.06 34.97
CA PRO A 301 -29.46 -3.13 35.95
C PRO A 301 -29.55 -4.53 35.29
N PRO A 302 -29.13 -5.59 36.00
CA PRO A 302 -29.28 -6.97 35.55
C PRO A 302 -30.71 -7.30 35.09
N SER A 303 -30.87 -8.28 34.22
CA SER A 303 -32.17 -8.70 33.65
C SER A 303 -32.19 -10.18 33.30
N SER A 304 -33.32 -10.84 33.57
CA SER A 304 -33.59 -12.19 33.06
C SER A 304 -34.14 -12.23 31.64
N GLY A 305 -34.53 -11.07 31.07
CA GLY A 305 -35.07 -10.96 29.72
C GLY A 305 -34.47 -9.79 28.92
N PRO A 306 -34.75 -9.72 27.62
CA PRO A 306 -34.24 -8.65 26.77
C PRO A 306 -34.78 -7.28 27.20
N ARG A 307 -33.97 -6.23 27.02
CA ARG A 307 -34.30 -4.84 27.34
C ARG A 307 -34.23 -3.97 26.10
N ARG A 308 -35.15 -3.01 26.02
CA ARG A 308 -35.14 -1.94 25.02
C ARG A 308 -35.04 -0.59 25.69
N PHE A 309 -34.17 0.25 25.16
CA PHE A 309 -34.04 1.64 25.58
C PHE A 309 -33.48 2.49 24.43
N ALA A 310 -33.65 3.80 24.52
CA ALA A 310 -33.16 4.73 23.53
C ALA A 310 -32.63 6.00 24.18
N VAL A 311 -31.56 6.55 23.62
CA VAL A 311 -30.90 7.77 24.06
C VAL A 311 -31.01 8.80 22.95
N ALA A 312 -31.70 9.91 23.22
CA ALA A 312 -31.69 11.06 22.34
C ALA A 312 -30.58 12.03 22.74
N ILE A 313 -29.79 12.44 21.76
CA ILE A 313 -28.79 13.50 21.85
C ILE A 313 -29.36 14.68 21.07
N PHE A 314 -29.46 15.84 21.70
CA PHE A 314 -30.11 16.98 21.09
C PHE A 314 -29.43 18.30 21.41
N THR A 315 -29.59 19.27 20.52
CA THR A 315 -29.03 20.62 20.69
C THR A 315 -30.14 21.66 20.79
N GLY A 316 -30.26 22.32 21.94
CA GLY A 316 -31.27 23.36 22.20
C GLY A 316 -32.68 22.83 22.53
N GLY A 317 -33.53 23.73 23.04
CA GLY A 317 -34.95 23.43 23.32
C GLY A 317 -35.21 22.49 24.51
N ALA A 318 -36.44 21.97 24.57
CA ALA A 318 -36.87 20.99 25.57
C ALA A 318 -36.48 19.55 25.16
N ALA A 319 -36.29 18.70 26.18
CA ALA A 319 -35.98 17.28 25.99
C ALA A 319 -36.98 16.61 25.02
N PRO A 320 -36.52 15.92 23.98
CA PRO A 320 -37.40 15.30 23.01
C PRO A 320 -38.10 14.07 23.61
N ALA A 321 -39.36 13.85 23.24
CA ALA A 321 -40.03 12.56 23.46
C ALA A 321 -39.40 11.50 22.54
N ILE A 322 -39.16 10.30 23.07
CA ILE A 322 -38.49 9.21 22.35
C ILE A 322 -39.42 8.00 22.32
N ALA A 323 -39.77 7.53 21.12
CA ALA A 323 -40.50 6.28 20.96
C ALA A 323 -39.52 5.10 21.05
N LEU A 324 -39.86 4.11 21.89
CA LEU A 324 -39.11 2.85 21.93
C LEU A 324 -39.55 1.97 20.77
N GLY A 325 -38.64 1.73 19.83
CA GLY A 325 -38.84 0.83 18.69
C GLY A 325 -38.16 -0.53 18.91
N SER A 326 -38.37 -1.44 17.96
CA SER A 326 -37.58 -2.66 17.82
C SER A 326 -36.47 -2.48 16.78
N ALA A 327 -35.44 -3.32 16.85
CA ALA A 327 -34.38 -3.33 15.85
C ALA A 327 -34.97 -3.49 14.43
N PRO A 328 -34.51 -2.68 13.46
CA PRO A 328 -34.87 -2.85 12.07
C PRO A 328 -34.55 -4.26 11.57
N SER A 329 -35.50 -4.86 10.87
CA SER A 329 -35.41 -6.22 10.32
C SER A 329 -35.85 -6.31 8.86
N ALA A 330 -36.38 -5.22 8.29
CA ALA A 330 -36.75 -5.19 6.89
C ALA A 330 -35.49 -5.30 6.03
N LEU A 331 -35.49 -6.24 5.09
CA LEU A 331 -34.39 -6.43 4.15
C LEU A 331 -34.13 -5.12 3.38
N PRO A 332 -32.84 -4.80 3.15
CA PRO A 332 -32.48 -3.64 2.34
C PRO A 332 -33.00 -3.83 0.91
N GLN A 333 -33.10 -2.72 0.18
CA GLN A 333 -33.35 -2.78 -1.26
C GLN A 333 -31.99 -2.79 -1.96
N SER A 334 -31.72 -3.80 -2.81
CA SER A 334 -30.52 -3.77 -3.66
C SER A 334 -30.37 -2.43 -4.38
N ARG A 335 -29.22 -1.79 -4.16
CA ARG A 335 -28.81 -0.50 -4.72
C ARG A 335 -28.23 -0.66 -6.11
N TRP A 336 -27.63 -1.82 -6.40
CA TRP A 336 -26.87 -2.06 -7.63
C TRP A 336 -27.40 -3.25 -8.44
N ARG A 337 -28.66 -3.15 -8.88
CA ARG A 337 -29.36 -4.24 -9.60
C ARG A 337 -28.86 -4.46 -11.02
N GLN A 338 -28.40 -3.40 -11.69
CA GLN A 338 -28.00 -3.47 -13.10
C GLN A 338 -26.53 -3.91 -13.23
N PRO A 339 -26.23 -5.03 -13.92
CA PRO A 339 -24.86 -5.35 -14.29
C PRO A 339 -24.36 -4.42 -15.41
N ILE A 340 -23.05 -4.17 -15.42
CA ILE A 340 -22.36 -3.44 -16.49
C ILE A 340 -21.55 -4.45 -17.29
N THR A 341 -21.67 -4.42 -18.61
CA THR A 341 -20.96 -5.35 -19.48
C THR A 341 -19.77 -4.66 -20.16
N THR A 342 -18.62 -5.32 -20.15
CA THR A 342 -17.45 -4.95 -20.95
C THR A 342 -17.00 -6.13 -21.81
N SER A 343 -16.08 -5.92 -22.76
CA SER A 343 -15.58 -6.98 -23.64
C SER A 343 -14.06 -7.01 -23.60
N ILE A 344 -13.47 -8.19 -23.40
CA ILE A 344 -12.03 -8.38 -23.32
C ILE A 344 -11.38 -8.07 -24.67
N HIS A 345 -10.36 -7.21 -24.64
CA HIS A 345 -9.52 -6.94 -25.80
C HIS A 345 -8.31 -7.87 -25.78
N ARG A 346 -8.32 -8.90 -26.63
CA ARG A 346 -7.21 -9.85 -26.72
C ARG A 346 -5.99 -9.22 -27.39
N SER A 347 -4.81 -9.52 -26.87
CA SER A 347 -3.56 -9.13 -27.52
C SER A 347 -3.36 -9.88 -28.83
N ALA A 348 -2.87 -9.16 -29.84
CA ALA A 348 -2.49 -9.71 -31.14
C ALA A 348 -1.04 -10.25 -31.17
N SER A 349 -0.27 -10.09 -30.07
CA SER A 349 1.09 -10.64 -30.00
C SER A 349 1.07 -12.18 -30.07
N THR A 350 2.13 -12.73 -30.66
CA THR A 350 2.38 -14.18 -30.75
C THR A 350 3.39 -14.67 -29.71
N ASP A 351 3.75 -13.84 -28.74
CA ASP A 351 4.64 -14.22 -27.64
C ASP A 351 4.01 -15.32 -26.76
N ALA A 352 4.85 -16.01 -25.99
CA ALA A 352 4.38 -17.08 -25.11
C ALA A 352 3.39 -16.57 -24.07
N TYR A 353 3.67 -15.40 -23.48
CA TYR A 353 2.81 -14.74 -22.50
C TYR A 353 2.39 -13.37 -23.02
N VAL A 354 1.09 -13.20 -23.22
CA VAL A 354 0.51 -11.95 -23.71
C VAL A 354 -0.46 -11.40 -22.67
N VAL A 355 -0.66 -10.08 -22.67
CA VAL A 355 -1.60 -9.41 -21.76
C VAL A 355 -2.83 -8.99 -22.55
N ASP A 356 -3.97 -9.63 -22.29
CA ASP A 356 -5.28 -9.16 -22.75
C ASP A 356 -5.79 -8.07 -21.80
N ASP A 357 -6.40 -7.01 -22.33
CA ASP A 357 -7.03 -5.96 -21.53
C ASP A 357 -8.47 -6.37 -21.19
N VAL A 358 -8.82 -6.33 -19.90
CA VAL A 358 -10.18 -6.54 -19.40
C VAL A 358 -10.72 -5.17 -18.99
N PRO A 359 -11.52 -4.50 -19.83
CA PRO A 359 -11.93 -3.12 -19.54
C PRO A 359 -12.74 -3.05 -18.25
N LEU A 360 -12.39 -2.07 -17.42
CA LEU A 360 -13.10 -1.75 -16.18
C LEU A 360 -14.45 -1.07 -16.49
N PRO A 361 -15.49 -1.22 -15.65
CA PRO A 361 -16.80 -0.58 -15.81
C PRO A 361 -16.75 0.92 -15.43
N VAL A 362 -15.88 1.69 -16.10
CA VAL A 362 -15.66 3.12 -15.82
C VAL A 362 -16.89 3.96 -16.15
N GLU A 363 -17.62 3.60 -17.21
CA GLU A 363 -18.93 4.14 -17.53
C GLU A 363 -19.98 3.39 -16.71
N ASN A 364 -20.32 3.92 -15.53
CA ASN A 364 -21.30 3.33 -14.63
C ASN A 364 -22.33 4.36 -14.15
N PRO A 365 -23.59 3.96 -13.87
CA PRO A 365 -24.68 4.89 -13.53
C PRO A 365 -24.46 5.60 -12.18
N TRP A 366 -23.54 5.11 -11.34
CA TRP A 366 -23.21 5.70 -10.04
C TRP A 366 -22.08 6.72 -10.13
N LYS A 367 -21.48 6.92 -11.32
CA LYS A 367 -20.28 7.74 -11.54
C LYS A 367 -19.17 7.41 -10.53
N ARG A 368 -19.05 6.14 -10.17
CA ARG A 368 -18.08 5.64 -9.18
C ARG A 368 -16.73 5.43 -9.85
N ALA A 369 -15.64 5.88 -9.23
CA ALA A 369 -14.30 5.50 -9.66
C ALA A 369 -14.10 3.99 -9.48
N VAL A 370 -13.42 3.35 -10.43
CA VAL A 370 -13.12 1.92 -10.38
C VAL A 370 -11.61 1.74 -10.31
N ARG A 371 -11.03 1.95 -9.13
CA ARG A 371 -9.59 1.79 -8.88
C ARG A 371 -9.32 0.43 -8.23
N VAL A 372 -9.41 -0.63 -9.02
CA VAL A 372 -9.23 -2.01 -8.56
C VAL A 372 -7.80 -2.26 -8.08
N SER A 373 -7.67 -2.84 -6.90
CA SER A 373 -6.40 -3.10 -6.21
C SER A 373 -6.03 -4.58 -6.18
N ASP A 374 -7.02 -5.48 -6.17
CA ASP A 374 -6.85 -6.94 -6.17
C ASP A 374 -8.04 -7.64 -6.84
N ILE A 375 -7.82 -8.87 -7.29
CA ILE A 375 -8.82 -9.81 -7.80
C ILE A 375 -8.53 -11.21 -7.26
N GLN A 376 -9.55 -11.88 -6.72
CA GLN A 376 -9.49 -13.30 -6.35
C GLN A 376 -10.73 -14.03 -6.89
N PHE A 377 -10.71 -15.37 -6.89
CA PHE A 377 -11.71 -16.16 -7.59
C PHE A 377 -12.47 -17.12 -6.67
N LEU A 378 -13.78 -17.22 -6.93
CA LEU A 378 -14.61 -18.34 -6.49
C LEU A 378 -14.25 -19.60 -7.31
N ALA A 379 -14.67 -20.78 -6.84
CA ALA A 379 -14.35 -22.05 -7.49
C ALA A 379 -14.84 -22.15 -8.95
N ASP A 380 -15.91 -21.43 -9.31
CA ASP A 380 -16.46 -21.39 -10.67
C ASP A 380 -15.71 -20.43 -11.63
N GLY A 381 -14.69 -19.72 -11.13
CA GLY A 381 -13.93 -18.73 -11.88
C GLY A 381 -14.57 -17.33 -11.91
N THR A 382 -15.65 -17.11 -11.17
CA THR A 382 -16.18 -15.76 -10.89
C THR A 382 -15.15 -14.97 -10.07
N GLY A 383 -14.80 -13.79 -10.55
CA GLY A 383 -13.88 -12.89 -9.86
C GLY A 383 -14.59 -12.03 -8.81
N ALA A 384 -13.90 -11.75 -7.71
CA ALA A 384 -14.21 -10.68 -6.77
C ALA A 384 -13.06 -9.67 -6.81
N CYS A 385 -13.36 -8.43 -7.17
CA CYS A 385 -12.39 -7.32 -7.18
C CYS A 385 -12.66 -6.37 -6.01
N VAL A 386 -11.62 -5.89 -5.36
CA VAL A 386 -11.71 -4.79 -4.38
C VAL A 386 -11.08 -3.52 -4.94
N THR A 387 -11.61 -2.37 -4.55
CA THR A 387 -11.04 -1.06 -4.90
C THR A 387 -10.48 -0.37 -3.66
N LEU A 388 -9.45 0.47 -3.84
CA LEU A 388 -9.03 1.42 -2.80
C LEU A 388 -10.21 2.30 -2.33
N ASP A 389 -11.18 2.49 -3.21
CA ASP A 389 -12.38 3.28 -2.98
C ASP A 389 -13.29 2.71 -1.86
N GLY A 390 -13.07 1.46 -1.45
CA GLY A 390 -13.85 0.79 -0.43
C GLY A 390 -15.01 -0.05 -0.99
N ASP A 391 -14.97 -0.38 -2.28
CA ASP A 391 -15.98 -1.18 -2.98
C ASP A 391 -15.49 -2.59 -3.27
N VAL A 392 -16.45 -3.52 -3.36
CA VAL A 392 -16.23 -4.87 -3.89
C VAL A 392 -17.13 -5.08 -5.10
N TRP A 393 -16.58 -5.68 -6.16
CA TRP A 393 -17.28 -6.00 -7.40
C TRP A 393 -17.22 -7.50 -7.68
N ILE A 394 -18.35 -8.10 -8.06
CA ILE A 394 -18.42 -9.44 -8.64
C ILE A 394 -18.27 -9.33 -10.16
N VAL A 395 -17.41 -10.17 -10.73
CA VAL A 395 -16.98 -10.13 -12.12
C VAL A 395 -17.17 -11.51 -12.74
N ARG A 396 -18.15 -11.65 -13.65
CA ARG A 396 -18.48 -12.91 -14.31
C ARG A 396 -18.08 -12.89 -15.78
N GLY A 397 -17.86 -14.06 -16.36
CA GLY A 397 -17.54 -14.21 -17.79
C GLY A 397 -16.07 -14.03 -18.16
N LEU A 398 -15.15 -13.94 -17.18
CA LEU A 398 -13.72 -13.75 -17.42
C LEU A 398 -13.09 -14.86 -18.27
N ALA A 399 -13.56 -16.10 -18.11
CA ALA A 399 -13.15 -17.27 -18.89
C ALA A 399 -14.05 -17.52 -20.12
N SER A 400 -15.05 -16.66 -20.39
CA SER A 400 -16.01 -16.88 -21.46
C SER A 400 -15.35 -16.79 -22.85
N PRO A 401 -15.69 -17.71 -23.79
CA PRO A 401 -15.16 -17.66 -25.16
C PRO A 401 -15.53 -16.40 -25.93
N ASP A 402 -16.73 -15.84 -25.70
CA ASP A 402 -17.20 -14.61 -26.34
C ASP A 402 -16.49 -13.34 -25.81
N GLY A 403 -15.73 -13.47 -24.72
CA GLY A 403 -15.00 -12.38 -24.08
C GLY A 403 -15.90 -11.34 -23.39
N VAL A 404 -17.19 -11.62 -23.17
CA VAL A 404 -18.11 -10.70 -22.48
C VAL A 404 -17.95 -10.85 -20.96
N VAL A 405 -17.74 -9.73 -20.29
CA VAL A 405 -17.55 -9.67 -18.83
C VAL A 405 -18.67 -8.85 -18.21
N ALA A 406 -19.36 -9.41 -17.22
CA ALA A 406 -20.42 -8.76 -16.48
C ALA A 406 -19.93 -8.36 -15.08
N TRP A 407 -20.05 -7.07 -14.76
CA TRP A 407 -19.64 -6.46 -13.51
C TRP A 407 -20.86 -6.08 -12.68
N ARG A 408 -20.85 -6.41 -11.39
CA ARG A 408 -21.88 -5.96 -10.44
C ARG A 408 -21.23 -5.57 -9.12
N ARG A 409 -21.58 -4.40 -8.57
CA ARG A 409 -21.14 -4.03 -7.21
C ARG A 409 -21.80 -4.94 -6.19
N PHE A 410 -21.02 -5.32 -5.19
CA PHE A 410 -21.39 -6.24 -4.13
C PHE A 410 -21.43 -5.56 -2.77
N ALA A 411 -20.45 -4.70 -2.49
CA ALA A 411 -20.35 -3.99 -1.21
C ALA A 411 -19.68 -2.63 -1.39
N SER A 412 -19.90 -1.72 -0.43
CA SER A 412 -19.22 -0.42 -0.34
C SER A 412 -19.01 -0.01 1.13
N GLY A 413 -18.27 1.07 1.37
CA GLY A 413 -18.08 1.66 2.70
C GLY A 413 -16.88 1.12 3.48
N LEU A 414 -16.01 0.32 2.86
CA LEU A 414 -14.81 -0.22 3.49
C LEU A 414 -13.69 0.82 3.61
N HIS A 415 -12.75 0.60 4.55
CA HIS A 415 -11.73 1.57 4.95
C HIS A 415 -10.42 1.42 4.17
N GLU A 416 -10.39 1.94 2.94
CA GLU A 416 -9.20 1.94 2.07
C GLU A 416 -8.56 0.53 1.89
N PRO A 417 -9.34 -0.51 1.54
CA PRO A 417 -8.81 -1.85 1.36
C PRO A 417 -7.90 -1.95 0.12
N LEU A 418 -6.88 -2.81 0.20
CA LEU A 418 -5.98 -3.08 -0.93
C LEU A 418 -6.10 -4.51 -1.46
N THR A 419 -6.56 -5.45 -0.64
CA THR A 419 -6.63 -6.86 -1.01
C THR A 419 -7.83 -7.59 -0.40
N LEU A 420 -8.20 -8.69 -1.02
CA LEU A 420 -9.22 -9.62 -0.50
C LEU A 420 -8.71 -11.06 -0.61
N ALA A 421 -9.39 -12.00 0.05
CA ALA A 421 -9.15 -13.42 -0.03
C ALA A 421 -10.49 -14.18 -0.09
N ILE A 422 -10.51 -15.31 -0.78
CA ILE A 422 -11.65 -16.24 -0.80
C ILE A 422 -11.32 -17.41 0.11
N ARG A 423 -12.26 -17.77 0.99
CA ARG A 423 -12.21 -18.99 1.82
C ARG A 423 -13.59 -19.59 1.88
N ASP A 424 -13.74 -20.85 1.50
CA ASP A 424 -15.02 -21.57 1.51
C ASP A 424 -16.12 -20.81 0.74
N GLU A 425 -15.80 -20.31 -0.46
CA GLU A 425 -16.69 -19.46 -1.30
C GLU A 425 -17.12 -18.13 -0.63
N GLN A 426 -16.46 -17.71 0.47
CA GLN A 426 -16.76 -16.47 1.19
C GLN A 426 -15.69 -15.40 0.95
N ILE A 427 -16.14 -14.18 0.70
CA ILE A 427 -15.29 -13.01 0.44
C ILE A 427 -14.82 -12.41 1.77
N HIS A 428 -13.50 -12.37 1.96
CA HIS A 428 -12.85 -11.73 3.09
C HIS A 428 -12.03 -10.53 2.61
N VAL A 429 -12.30 -9.33 3.11
CA VAL A 429 -11.60 -8.10 2.69
C VAL A 429 -10.78 -7.55 3.84
N PHE A 430 -9.50 -7.23 3.59
CA PHE A 430 -8.64 -6.60 4.58
C PHE A 430 -8.57 -5.09 4.35
N ASP A 431 -8.98 -4.34 5.37
CA ASP A 431 -8.99 -2.87 5.37
C ASP A 431 -8.41 -2.32 6.69
N ARG A 432 -8.44 -1.00 6.87
CA ARG A 432 -7.95 -0.37 8.10
C ARG A 432 -8.85 -0.56 9.32
N ASN A 433 -10.02 -1.21 9.21
CA ASN A 433 -10.85 -1.64 10.34
C ASN A 433 -10.61 -3.10 10.75
N GLY A 434 -10.11 -3.94 9.84
CA GLY A 434 -9.77 -5.33 10.12
C GLY A 434 -10.00 -6.21 8.90
N VAL A 435 -10.31 -7.47 9.15
CA VAL A 435 -10.76 -8.40 8.12
C VAL A 435 -12.28 -8.52 8.20
N TRP A 436 -12.96 -8.05 7.16
CA TRP A 436 -14.40 -8.19 6.99
C TRP A 436 -14.72 -9.48 6.25
N ARG A 437 -15.75 -10.21 6.68
CA ARG A 437 -16.42 -11.21 5.87
C ARG A 437 -17.73 -10.60 5.35
N LEU A 438 -17.86 -10.55 4.03
CA LEU A 438 -19.02 -9.96 3.36
C LEU A 438 -20.00 -11.05 2.96
N ARG A 439 -21.28 -10.88 3.33
CA ARG A 439 -22.32 -11.87 3.07
C ARG A 439 -23.54 -11.22 2.46
N ASP A 440 -24.05 -11.88 1.44
CA ASP A 440 -25.39 -11.73 0.90
C ASP A 440 -26.25 -12.82 1.54
N THR A 441 -27.16 -12.44 2.43
CA THR A 441 -27.99 -13.34 3.22
C THR A 441 -29.41 -13.49 2.68
N ASP A 442 -29.81 -12.66 1.73
CA ASP A 442 -31.12 -12.73 1.06
C ASP A 442 -31.06 -13.15 -0.42
N GLY A 443 -29.85 -13.27 -0.98
CA GLY A 443 -29.59 -13.77 -2.33
C GLY A 443 -29.83 -12.73 -3.42
N ASP A 444 -29.90 -11.44 -3.10
CA ASP A 444 -30.19 -10.40 -4.08
C ASP A 444 -28.96 -9.98 -4.93
N GLY A 445 -27.77 -10.46 -4.57
CA GLY A 445 -26.49 -10.17 -5.22
C GLY A 445 -25.74 -8.97 -4.64
N GLU A 446 -26.14 -8.46 -3.48
CA GLU A 446 -25.49 -7.40 -2.70
C GLU A 446 -25.22 -7.88 -1.26
N ALA A 447 -24.11 -7.47 -0.65
CA ALA A 447 -23.82 -7.78 0.73
C ALA A 447 -24.73 -6.95 1.66
N ASP A 448 -25.61 -7.62 2.38
CA ASP A 448 -26.44 -7.03 3.44
C ASP A 448 -25.84 -7.24 4.84
N ARG A 449 -24.79 -8.06 4.96
CA ARG A 449 -24.11 -8.28 6.24
C ARG A 449 -22.59 -8.23 6.12
N HIS A 450 -21.99 -7.30 6.87
CA HIS A 450 -20.55 -7.08 6.98
C HIS A 450 -20.09 -7.56 8.35
N GLU A 451 -19.55 -8.77 8.45
CA GLU A 451 -19.06 -9.32 9.71
C GLU A 451 -17.59 -8.95 9.92
N LEU A 452 -17.24 -8.40 11.07
CA LEU A 452 -15.84 -8.18 11.44
C LEU A 452 -15.25 -9.53 11.89
N PHE A 453 -14.75 -10.28 10.91
CA PHE A 453 -14.15 -11.59 11.14
C PHE A 453 -12.96 -11.48 12.10
N SER A 454 -12.09 -10.51 11.89
CA SER A 454 -10.97 -10.26 12.81
C SER A 454 -10.53 -8.81 12.87
N ASN A 455 -10.39 -8.31 14.09
CA ASN A 455 -9.61 -7.12 14.44
C ASN A 455 -8.60 -7.45 15.55
N ALA A 456 -8.13 -8.71 15.65
CA ALA A 456 -7.28 -9.22 16.74
C ALA A 456 -5.84 -8.64 16.77
N PHE A 457 -5.64 -7.48 16.13
CA PHE A 457 -4.37 -6.78 15.96
C PHE A 457 -4.59 -5.26 16.05
N ALA A 458 -3.54 -4.56 16.48
CA ALA A 458 -3.49 -3.10 16.51
C ALA A 458 -3.53 -2.45 15.12
N GLN A 459 -4.07 -1.23 15.06
CA GLN A 459 -4.04 -0.35 13.90
C GLN A 459 -3.93 1.08 14.39
N THR A 460 -2.91 1.81 13.93
CA THR A 460 -2.73 3.23 14.22
C THR A 460 -3.52 4.10 13.25
N ALA A 461 -3.64 5.38 13.59
CA ALA A 461 -4.20 6.38 12.70
C ALA A 461 -3.20 6.86 11.63
N ASP A 462 -1.94 6.38 11.63
CA ASP A 462 -0.94 6.79 10.64
C ASP A 462 -1.45 6.47 9.21
N MET A 463 -1.49 7.48 8.37
CA MET A 463 -1.99 7.38 6.99
C MET A 463 -1.08 6.54 6.07
N ARG A 464 0.07 6.05 6.55
CA ARG A 464 1.00 5.17 5.81
C ARG A 464 1.09 3.75 6.36
N GLU A 465 0.29 3.41 7.37
CA GLU A 465 0.10 2.03 7.82
C GLU A 465 -0.98 1.34 6.96
N PHE A 466 -0.64 1.05 5.71
CA PHE A 466 -1.56 0.45 4.74
C PHE A 466 -1.95 -0.99 5.14
N PRO A 467 -3.20 -1.41 4.87
CA PRO A 467 -3.62 -2.81 4.94
C PRO A 467 -3.15 -3.56 3.69
N SER A 468 -1.83 -3.71 3.52
CA SER A 468 -1.18 -4.10 2.25
C SER A 468 -1.74 -5.38 1.63
N THR A 469 -1.60 -6.53 2.30
CA THR A 469 -2.04 -7.82 1.75
C THR A 469 -2.77 -8.68 2.77
N ILE A 470 -3.75 -9.48 2.31
CA ILE A 470 -4.28 -10.67 2.97
C ILE A 470 -4.17 -11.89 2.04
N ARG A 471 -3.71 -13.03 2.55
CA ARG A 471 -3.66 -14.32 1.82
C ARG A 471 -4.06 -15.48 2.73
N LEU A 472 -4.75 -16.45 2.14
CA LEU A 472 -5.19 -17.68 2.82
C LEU A 472 -4.01 -18.65 2.98
N GLY A 473 -3.87 -19.22 4.17
CA GLY A 473 -2.94 -20.31 4.46
C GLY A 473 -3.61 -21.69 4.39
N PRO A 474 -2.82 -22.77 4.29
CA PRO A 474 -3.30 -24.15 4.10
C PRO A 474 -4.24 -24.67 5.19
N ARG A 475 -4.21 -24.10 6.40
CA ARG A 475 -5.00 -24.57 7.55
C ARG A 475 -6.18 -23.64 7.85
N GLY A 476 -6.58 -22.82 6.86
CA GLY A 476 -7.66 -21.86 6.98
C GLY A 476 -7.30 -20.58 7.75
N GLU A 477 -6.04 -20.42 8.16
CA GLU A 477 -5.53 -19.19 8.73
C GLU A 477 -5.37 -18.11 7.65
N PHE A 478 -5.39 -16.83 8.04
CA PHE A 478 -4.97 -15.76 7.13
C PHE A 478 -3.59 -15.25 7.51
N VAL A 479 -2.81 -14.83 6.52
CA VAL A 479 -1.59 -14.04 6.74
C VAL A 479 -1.84 -12.64 6.19
N ILE A 480 -1.57 -11.63 7.01
CA ILE A 480 -1.72 -10.22 6.64
C ILE A 480 -0.39 -9.48 6.75
N ALA A 481 -0.19 -8.47 5.90
CA ALA A 481 0.95 -7.56 5.95
C ALA A 481 0.50 -6.12 6.17
N LYS A 482 1.21 -5.39 7.04
CA LYS A 482 0.90 -4.00 7.41
C LYS A 482 2.07 -3.09 7.08
N GLY A 483 1.77 -1.90 6.54
CA GLY A 483 2.76 -0.85 6.29
C GLY A 483 3.53 -0.46 7.56
N GLY A 484 4.82 -0.14 7.43
CA GLY A 484 5.72 0.13 8.55
C GLY A 484 6.21 1.55 8.67
N GLN A 485 5.89 2.43 7.74
CA GLN A 485 6.26 3.84 7.89
C GLN A 485 5.50 4.47 9.06
N GLU A 486 6.26 5.07 9.97
CA GLU A 486 5.75 5.76 11.15
C GLU A 486 6.32 7.17 11.17
N ALA A 487 5.46 8.18 11.31
CA ALA A 487 5.92 9.57 11.33
C ALA A 487 5.49 10.36 12.57
N THR A 488 4.71 9.79 13.48
CA THR A 488 4.26 10.48 14.69
C THR A 488 4.36 9.61 15.93
N THR A 489 3.97 8.35 15.85
CA THR A 489 3.90 7.40 16.97
C THR A 489 4.31 6.01 16.49
N ILE A 490 4.75 5.16 17.42
CA ILE A 490 5.11 3.76 17.17
C ILE A 490 3.99 2.86 17.72
N GLY A 491 3.33 2.13 16.82
CA GLY A 491 2.29 1.17 17.19
C GLY A 491 2.82 -0.24 17.44
N LYS A 492 1.93 -1.15 17.83
CA LYS A 492 2.33 -2.53 18.19
C LYS A 492 2.73 -3.40 17.00
N HIS A 493 2.14 -3.14 15.84
CA HIS A 493 2.20 -4.04 14.68
C HIS A 493 2.47 -3.30 13.36
N ASN A 494 2.96 -2.06 13.42
CA ASN A 494 3.47 -1.38 12.23
C ASN A 494 4.57 -2.25 11.58
N GLY A 495 4.61 -2.30 10.25
CA GLY A 495 5.70 -2.94 9.51
C GLY A 495 5.84 -4.42 9.79
N SER A 496 4.72 -5.09 10.06
CA SER A 496 4.68 -6.48 10.51
C SER A 496 3.88 -7.36 9.57
N VAL A 497 4.28 -8.62 9.48
CA VAL A 497 3.47 -9.70 8.89
C VAL A 497 2.89 -10.52 10.03
N LEU A 498 1.56 -10.69 10.04
CA LEU A 498 0.82 -11.37 11.10
C LEU A 498 0.10 -12.59 10.54
N ARG A 499 0.07 -13.68 11.31
CA ARG A 499 -0.84 -14.81 11.09
C ARG A 499 -2.07 -14.64 11.97
N LEU A 500 -3.25 -14.58 11.38
CA LEU A 500 -4.55 -14.61 12.06
C LEU A 500 -5.03 -16.04 12.18
N SER A 501 -5.48 -16.47 13.36
CA SER A 501 -6.04 -17.82 13.53
C SER A 501 -7.25 -18.06 12.63
N ALA A 502 -7.53 -19.32 12.29
CA ALA A 502 -8.64 -19.68 11.39
C ALA A 502 -10.02 -19.21 11.91
N ASP A 503 -10.17 -19.05 13.23
CA ASP A 503 -11.36 -18.49 13.88
C ASP A 503 -11.36 -16.95 13.98
N GLY A 504 -10.29 -16.28 13.53
CA GLY A 504 -10.13 -14.83 13.54
C GLY A 504 -9.88 -14.23 14.92
N ARG A 505 -9.72 -15.04 15.98
CA ARG A 505 -9.70 -14.57 17.37
C ARG A 505 -8.32 -14.17 17.89
N SER A 506 -7.25 -14.57 17.23
CA SER A 506 -5.88 -14.27 17.66
C SER A 506 -4.98 -13.90 16.49
N SER A 507 -3.92 -13.13 16.77
CA SER A 507 -2.87 -12.83 15.81
C SER A 507 -1.50 -13.19 16.38
N THR A 508 -0.59 -13.63 15.52
CA THR A 508 0.82 -13.93 15.86
C THR A 508 1.73 -13.22 14.87
N VAL A 509 2.74 -12.50 15.35
CA VAL A 509 3.76 -11.88 14.49
C VAL A 509 4.62 -12.97 13.86
N LEU A 510 4.72 -12.98 12.54
CA LEU A 510 5.65 -13.83 11.78
C LEU A 510 6.96 -13.12 11.47
N GLY A 511 6.93 -11.79 11.30
CA GLY A 511 8.09 -10.96 11.01
C GLY A 511 7.79 -9.47 11.22
N HIS A 512 8.82 -8.66 11.50
CA HIS A 512 8.69 -7.22 11.75
C HIS A 512 9.85 -6.41 11.18
N GLY A 513 9.77 -5.08 11.21
CA GLY A 513 10.79 -4.22 10.61
C GLY A 513 10.77 -4.24 9.09
N LEU A 514 9.58 -4.25 8.50
CA LEU A 514 9.34 -4.07 7.07
C LEU A 514 8.81 -2.66 6.81
N ARG A 515 9.14 -2.05 5.67
CA ARG A 515 8.76 -0.67 5.34
C ARG A 515 7.37 -0.56 4.73
N GLN A 516 7.14 -1.23 3.62
CA GLN A 516 5.86 -1.35 2.92
C GLN A 516 5.78 -2.77 2.33
N PRO A 517 5.55 -3.80 3.19
CA PRO A 517 5.56 -5.19 2.76
C PRO A 517 4.34 -5.57 1.95
N GLU A 518 4.54 -6.46 0.98
CA GLU A 518 3.49 -7.24 0.31
C GLU A 518 3.82 -8.71 0.44
N VAL A 519 2.82 -9.57 0.72
CA VAL A 519 3.05 -10.99 1.00
C VAL A 519 2.34 -11.93 0.03
N SER A 520 2.88 -13.13 -0.10
CA SER A 520 2.22 -14.29 -0.68
C SER A 520 2.39 -15.51 0.21
N VAL A 521 1.40 -16.39 0.23
CA VAL A 521 1.43 -17.62 1.02
C VAL A 521 1.29 -18.79 0.07
N HIS A 522 2.21 -19.74 0.13
CA HIS A 522 2.12 -20.95 -0.66
C HIS A 522 0.91 -21.78 -0.17
N PRO A 523 -0.12 -22.02 -1.01
CA PRO A 523 -1.38 -22.61 -0.56
C PRO A 523 -1.27 -23.99 0.09
N GLN A 524 -0.24 -24.79 -0.27
CA GLN A 524 -0.04 -26.13 0.29
C GLN A 524 0.95 -26.16 1.48
N THR A 525 2.13 -25.53 1.35
CA THR A 525 3.20 -25.61 2.36
C THR A 525 3.08 -24.55 3.46
N GLY A 526 2.33 -23.47 3.22
CA GLY A 526 2.25 -22.32 4.13
C GLY A 526 3.50 -21.45 4.15
N LEU A 527 4.43 -21.64 3.21
CA LEU A 527 5.60 -20.77 3.04
C LEU A 527 5.14 -19.34 2.78
N VAL A 528 5.58 -18.40 3.62
CA VAL A 528 5.30 -16.97 3.47
C VAL A 528 6.49 -16.31 2.80
N ILE A 529 6.26 -15.76 1.61
CA ILE A 529 7.21 -14.90 0.91
C ILE A 529 6.72 -13.45 1.03
N ALA A 530 7.65 -12.53 1.21
CA ALA A 530 7.34 -11.10 1.19
C ALA A 530 8.31 -10.34 0.30
N SER A 531 7.82 -9.32 -0.39
CA SER A 531 8.67 -8.23 -0.88
C SER A 531 8.51 -7.01 -0.01
N ASP A 532 9.44 -6.07 -0.16
CA ASP A 532 9.35 -4.75 0.46
C ASP A 532 9.68 -3.66 -0.58
N GLN A 533 9.20 -2.45 -0.37
CA GLN A 533 9.51 -1.33 -1.26
C GLN A 533 10.80 -0.64 -0.85
N GLN A 534 11.67 -0.43 -1.83
CA GLN A 534 12.86 0.38 -1.68
C GLN A 534 12.57 1.73 -1.03
N GLY A 535 13.49 2.17 -0.19
CA GLY A 535 13.47 3.47 0.45
C GLY A 535 14.47 3.54 1.58
N HIS A 536 14.13 4.27 2.64
CA HIS A 536 14.92 4.31 3.86
C HIS A 536 15.15 2.89 4.39
N TYR A 537 16.40 2.55 4.68
CA TYR A 537 16.86 1.23 5.15
C TYR A 537 16.58 0.02 4.24
N ILE A 538 15.83 0.19 3.15
CA ILE A 538 15.58 -0.85 2.15
C ILE A 538 16.35 -0.46 0.89
N PRO A 539 17.61 -0.91 0.73
CA PRO A 539 18.52 -0.37 -0.28
C PRO A 539 18.09 -0.64 -1.73
N SER A 540 17.45 -1.78 -1.96
CA SER A 540 16.86 -2.23 -3.22
C SER A 540 15.63 -3.08 -2.90
N THR A 541 14.84 -3.50 -3.88
CA THR A 541 13.68 -4.39 -3.64
C THR A 541 14.14 -5.78 -3.18
N PRO A 542 13.77 -6.28 -1.99
CA PRO A 542 14.07 -7.63 -1.56
C PRO A 542 12.94 -8.62 -1.87
N LEU A 543 13.27 -9.91 -1.91
CA LEU A 543 12.35 -11.00 -1.62
C LEU A 543 12.81 -11.73 -0.35
N HIS A 544 11.92 -11.90 0.63
CA HIS A 544 12.18 -12.51 1.91
C HIS A 544 11.35 -13.77 2.12
N ILE A 545 11.89 -14.73 2.88
CA ILE A 545 11.07 -15.73 3.58
C ILE A 545 10.70 -15.14 4.93
N VAL A 546 9.40 -15.10 5.26
CA VAL A 546 8.89 -14.54 6.52
C VAL A 546 8.58 -15.61 7.54
N ARG A 547 9.30 -15.60 8.67
CA ARG A 547 9.16 -16.61 9.73
C ARG A 547 9.80 -16.17 11.05
N ASP A 548 9.48 -16.92 12.10
CA ASP A 548 10.22 -16.92 13.37
C ASP A 548 10.38 -15.55 14.05
N ARG A 549 9.47 -14.62 13.78
CA ARG A 549 9.49 -13.24 14.30
C ARG A 549 10.75 -12.45 13.92
N GLN A 550 11.40 -12.82 12.82
CA GLN A 550 12.63 -12.14 12.39
C GLN A 550 12.42 -10.65 12.09
N PHE A 551 13.48 -9.87 12.24
CA PHE A 551 13.55 -8.45 11.90
C PHE A 551 14.13 -8.24 10.49
N TYR A 552 13.46 -7.46 9.63
CA TYR A 552 13.80 -7.31 8.20
C TYR A 552 14.55 -6.01 7.86
N GLY A 553 14.90 -5.20 8.87
CA GLY A 553 15.92 -4.16 8.74
C GLY A 553 15.40 -2.74 8.53
N PHE A 554 14.09 -2.51 8.42
CA PHE A 554 13.53 -1.16 8.38
C PHE A 554 13.49 -0.53 9.78
N LEU A 555 13.87 0.75 9.86
CA LEU A 555 13.67 1.61 11.02
C LEU A 555 12.88 2.85 10.59
N SER A 556 11.89 3.25 11.38
CA SER A 556 11.12 4.46 11.11
C SER A 556 11.92 5.73 11.42
N ASP A 557 11.48 6.87 10.88
CA ASP A 557 12.19 8.15 10.96
C ASP A 557 12.30 8.69 12.41
N ILE A 558 11.44 8.20 13.30
CA ILE A 558 11.39 8.61 14.72
C ILE A 558 12.24 7.71 15.64
N LEU A 559 12.83 6.64 15.09
CA LEU A 559 13.77 5.78 15.81
C LEU A 559 15.22 6.28 15.69
N PRO A 560 16.11 5.92 16.64
CA PRO A 560 17.53 6.20 16.51
C PRO A 560 18.10 5.56 15.24
N LYS A 561 18.81 6.38 14.45
CA LYS A 561 19.35 5.93 13.16
C LYS A 561 20.35 4.80 13.36
N GLU A 562 20.16 3.72 12.60
CA GLU A 562 21.12 2.59 12.50
C GLU A 562 21.34 1.83 13.82
N VAL A 563 20.43 2.00 14.78
CA VAL A 563 20.38 1.18 16.00
C VAL A 563 19.31 0.12 15.80
N TYR A 564 19.73 -1.05 15.35
CA TYR A 564 18.81 -2.17 15.07
C TYR A 564 18.50 -2.96 16.35
N PRO A 565 17.24 -3.34 16.58
CA PRO A 565 16.85 -4.11 17.77
C PRO A 565 17.32 -5.56 17.72
N GLU A 566 17.50 -6.11 16.53
CA GLU A 566 17.78 -7.52 16.27
C GLU A 566 18.64 -7.69 14.99
N PRO A 567 19.30 -8.84 14.80
CA PRO A 567 19.98 -9.16 13.55
C PRO A 567 19.02 -9.12 12.36
N ILE A 568 19.46 -8.51 11.26
CA ILE A 568 18.63 -8.35 10.07
C ILE A 568 18.60 -9.66 9.28
N ALA A 569 17.40 -10.15 9.00
CA ALA A 569 17.20 -11.28 8.12
C ALA A 569 17.62 -10.95 6.68
N ALA A 570 18.40 -11.85 6.07
CA ALA A 570 18.77 -11.74 4.67
C ALA A 570 17.55 -12.07 3.78
N PRO A 571 17.36 -11.34 2.66
CA PRO A 571 16.45 -11.78 1.60
C PRO A 571 16.98 -13.05 0.91
N VAL A 572 16.14 -13.74 0.15
CA VAL A 572 16.57 -14.79 -0.79
C VAL A 572 17.17 -14.20 -2.07
N THR A 573 16.77 -12.97 -2.43
CA THR A 573 17.40 -12.19 -3.50
C THR A 573 17.06 -10.72 -3.38
N TRP A 574 17.95 -9.86 -3.86
CA TRP A 574 17.65 -8.48 -4.22
C TRP A 574 17.26 -8.40 -5.70
N ILE A 575 16.35 -7.47 -6.01
CA ILE A 575 15.98 -7.05 -7.35
C ILE A 575 16.47 -5.60 -7.50
N PRO A 576 17.28 -5.27 -8.52
CA PRO A 576 17.85 -3.94 -8.67
C PRO A 576 16.80 -2.84 -8.83
N HIS A 577 17.09 -1.65 -8.32
CA HIS A 577 16.20 -0.48 -8.39
C HIS A 577 15.79 -0.13 -9.82
N ASP A 578 16.74 -0.13 -10.75
CA ASP A 578 16.49 0.19 -12.16
C ASP A 578 15.66 -0.88 -12.86
N VAL A 579 15.53 -2.07 -12.27
CA VAL A 579 14.69 -3.16 -12.73
C VAL A 579 13.29 -3.04 -12.11
N ASN A 580 13.23 -3.06 -10.78
CA ASN A 580 12.00 -2.93 -10.02
C ASN A 580 12.20 -2.05 -8.76
N ALA A 581 11.86 -0.77 -8.89
CA ALA A 581 11.92 0.21 -7.81
C ALA A 581 10.79 0.11 -6.78
N SER A 582 9.69 -0.55 -7.12
CA SER A 582 8.48 -0.58 -6.31
C SER A 582 7.84 -1.95 -6.44
N ALA A 583 8.22 -2.82 -5.50
CA ALA A 583 7.70 -4.18 -5.37
C ALA A 583 6.23 -4.17 -4.96
N MET A 584 5.43 -5.02 -5.60
CA MET A 584 4.07 -5.33 -5.19
C MET A 584 3.94 -6.81 -4.82
N SER A 585 2.79 -7.43 -5.02
CA SER A 585 2.54 -8.80 -4.56
C SER A 585 3.28 -9.87 -5.36
N GLN A 586 3.11 -11.14 -4.95
CA GLN A 586 3.55 -12.32 -5.67
C GLN A 586 2.41 -13.32 -5.80
N VAL A 587 2.38 -14.04 -6.91
CA VAL A 587 1.34 -15.04 -7.20
C VAL A 587 1.98 -16.41 -7.39
N TRP A 588 1.54 -17.37 -6.59
CA TRP A 588 1.87 -18.78 -6.79
C TRP A 588 1.04 -19.32 -7.96
N MET A 589 1.72 -19.90 -8.94
CA MET A 589 1.11 -20.42 -10.17
C MET A 589 0.59 -21.85 -9.96
N LEU A 590 -0.09 -22.10 -8.85
CA LEU A 590 -0.73 -23.40 -8.59
C LEU A 590 -2.03 -23.49 -9.39
N GLU A 591 -2.33 -24.70 -9.87
CA GLU A 591 -3.53 -24.99 -10.69
C GLU A 591 -3.64 -24.13 -11.96
N SER A 592 -2.55 -23.47 -12.36
CA SER A 592 -2.49 -22.72 -13.60
C SER A 592 -2.36 -23.62 -14.81
N ARG A 593 -2.66 -23.05 -15.97
CA ARG A 593 -2.46 -23.65 -17.30
C ARG A 593 -1.56 -22.75 -18.12
N MET A 594 -0.43 -22.41 -17.52
CA MET A 594 0.53 -21.42 -17.99
C MET A 594 1.83 -22.08 -18.48
N GLY A 595 1.83 -23.40 -18.67
CA GLY A 595 2.94 -24.14 -19.25
C GLY A 595 4.16 -24.10 -18.31
N PRO A 596 5.35 -23.72 -18.79
CA PRO A 596 6.55 -23.70 -17.94
C PRO A 596 6.51 -22.81 -16.70
N LEU A 597 5.52 -21.93 -16.53
CA LEU A 597 5.30 -21.17 -15.29
C LEU A 597 4.52 -21.94 -14.23
N ASP A 598 3.88 -23.05 -14.57
CA ASP A 598 3.06 -23.83 -13.65
C ASP A 598 3.88 -24.24 -12.42
N ASN A 599 3.25 -24.13 -11.24
CA ASN A 599 3.81 -24.33 -9.91
C ASN A 599 4.96 -23.39 -9.52
N GLY A 600 5.25 -22.37 -10.33
CA GLY A 600 6.25 -21.34 -10.04
C GLY A 600 5.70 -20.19 -9.18
N LEU A 601 6.54 -19.16 -9.03
CA LEU A 601 6.19 -17.90 -8.40
C LEU A 601 6.40 -16.74 -9.38
N VAL A 602 5.40 -15.88 -9.52
CA VAL A 602 5.47 -14.64 -10.29
C VAL A 602 5.52 -13.45 -9.33
N HIS A 603 6.43 -12.51 -9.56
CA HIS A 603 6.54 -11.26 -8.82
C HIS A 603 6.04 -10.07 -9.66
N ILE A 604 5.39 -9.11 -9.01
CA ILE A 604 4.74 -7.97 -9.66
C ILE A 604 5.55 -6.68 -9.41
N GLY A 605 5.95 -5.99 -10.47
CA GLY A 605 6.61 -4.68 -10.42
C GLY A 605 5.69 -3.53 -10.84
N TYR A 606 5.70 -2.44 -10.08
CA TYR A 606 4.76 -1.32 -10.23
C TYR A 606 5.29 -0.13 -11.06
N ASN A 607 6.52 0.32 -10.79
CA ASN A 607 7.03 1.59 -11.32
C ASN A 607 7.21 1.54 -12.85
N ARG A 608 7.84 0.47 -13.32
CA ARG A 608 7.83 0.03 -14.70
C ARG A 608 6.97 -1.22 -14.74
N PRO A 609 5.70 -1.12 -15.18
CA PRO A 609 4.76 -2.23 -15.16
C PRO A 609 5.34 -3.50 -15.79
N GLU A 610 5.65 -4.49 -14.96
CA GLU A 610 6.37 -5.68 -15.38
C GLU A 610 6.07 -6.84 -14.44
N LEU A 611 5.99 -8.05 -15.00
CA LEU A 611 5.99 -9.29 -14.26
C LEU A 611 7.33 -9.98 -14.37
N PHE A 612 7.74 -10.62 -13.29
CA PHE A 612 8.98 -11.36 -13.22
C PHE A 612 8.70 -12.81 -12.83
N ARG A 613 9.41 -13.75 -13.46
CA ARG A 613 9.50 -15.12 -12.98
C ARG A 613 10.51 -15.17 -11.84
N VAL A 614 10.11 -15.72 -10.70
CA VAL A 614 11.01 -16.00 -9.58
C VAL A 614 11.41 -17.47 -9.61
N LEU A 615 12.70 -17.72 -9.72
CA LEU A 615 13.32 -19.03 -9.72
C LEU A 615 13.86 -19.29 -8.32
N LEU A 616 13.04 -19.93 -7.49
CA LEU A 616 13.38 -20.26 -6.10
C LEU A 616 14.31 -21.48 -6.04
N ASP A 617 15.33 -21.40 -5.19
CA ASP A 617 16.23 -22.50 -4.86
C ASP A 617 16.25 -22.67 -3.33
N LEU A 618 15.23 -23.38 -2.84
CA LEU A 618 14.95 -23.54 -1.41
C LEU A 618 15.52 -24.83 -0.80
N GLU A 619 15.99 -25.76 -1.63
CA GLU A 619 16.51 -27.06 -1.18
C GLU A 619 17.94 -26.96 -0.66
N ARG A 620 18.62 -25.84 -0.92
CA ARG A 620 19.97 -25.55 -0.43
C ARG A 620 19.97 -25.18 1.06
N PRO A 621 21.11 -25.36 1.77
CA PRO A 621 21.26 -24.90 3.16
C PRO A 621 21.00 -23.40 3.34
N VAL A 622 21.34 -22.59 2.33
CA VAL A 622 21.04 -21.16 2.27
C VAL A 622 20.05 -20.92 1.13
N PRO A 623 18.78 -20.63 1.42
CA PRO A 623 17.77 -20.34 0.41
C PRO A 623 18.14 -19.12 -0.43
N GLN A 624 18.02 -19.25 -1.75
CA GLN A 624 18.38 -18.21 -2.72
C GLN A 624 17.34 -18.17 -3.83
N ALA A 625 17.34 -17.09 -4.62
CA ALA A 625 16.51 -17.01 -5.80
C ALA A 625 17.21 -16.25 -6.94
N ALA A 626 16.73 -16.49 -8.15
CA ALA A 626 16.98 -15.63 -9.30
C ALA A 626 15.67 -15.05 -9.83
N VAL A 627 15.72 -13.86 -10.39
CA VAL A 627 14.56 -13.16 -10.95
C VAL A 627 14.84 -12.82 -12.40
N VAL A 628 13.87 -13.11 -13.27
CA VAL A 628 13.96 -12.87 -14.72
C VAL A 628 12.69 -12.20 -15.20
N SER A 629 12.84 -11.23 -16.12
CA SER A 629 11.71 -10.59 -16.79
C SER A 629 10.82 -11.61 -17.49
N LEU A 630 9.51 -11.46 -17.33
CA LEU A 630 8.50 -12.29 -17.99
C LEU A 630 7.76 -11.52 -19.08
N THR A 631 7.18 -10.37 -18.73
CA THR A 631 6.46 -9.49 -19.67
C THR A 631 6.26 -8.11 -19.05
N SER A 632 6.36 -7.08 -19.88
CA SER A 632 6.13 -5.67 -19.51
C SER A 632 4.98 -5.04 -20.29
N ALA A 633 4.06 -5.86 -20.84
CA ALA A 633 2.99 -5.43 -21.74
C ALA A 633 1.78 -4.80 -21.01
N PHE A 634 2.02 -4.04 -19.95
CA PHE A 634 0.99 -3.37 -19.15
C PHE A 634 1.04 -1.86 -19.37
N ASP A 635 -0.13 -1.25 -19.55
CA ASP A 635 -0.30 0.20 -19.69
C ASP A 635 -0.81 0.88 -18.41
N TYR A 636 -1.09 0.10 -17.36
CA TYR A 636 -1.47 0.51 -16.01
C TYR A 636 -0.49 -0.08 -14.98
N PRO A 637 -0.39 0.47 -13.75
CA PRO A 637 0.46 -0.09 -12.69
C PRO A 637 -0.18 -1.34 -12.07
N PRO A 638 0.44 -2.52 -12.15
CA PRO A 638 -0.07 -3.72 -11.52
C PRO A 638 0.21 -3.73 -10.01
N LEU A 639 -0.69 -4.32 -9.21
CA LEU A 639 -0.57 -4.40 -7.75
C LEU A 639 -0.70 -5.85 -7.27
N ASN A 640 -1.84 -6.48 -7.53
CA ASN A 640 -2.17 -7.82 -7.04
C ASN A 640 -2.85 -8.66 -8.13
N GLY A 641 -2.96 -9.96 -7.88
CA GLY A 641 -3.64 -10.86 -8.81
C GLY A 641 -3.75 -12.28 -8.29
N ALA A 642 -4.39 -13.10 -9.11
CA ALA A 642 -4.60 -14.52 -8.84
C ALA A 642 -4.75 -15.31 -10.15
N VAL A 643 -4.56 -16.63 -10.05
CA VAL A 643 -4.88 -17.58 -11.12
C VAL A 643 -6.38 -17.85 -11.08
N ASN A 644 -7.06 -17.74 -12.22
CA ASN A 644 -8.47 -18.11 -12.32
C ASN A 644 -8.61 -19.63 -12.47
N PRO A 645 -9.36 -20.33 -11.60
CA PRO A 645 -9.48 -21.78 -11.65
C PRO A 645 -10.22 -22.29 -12.91
N ALA A 646 -11.06 -21.46 -13.55
CA ALA A 646 -11.83 -21.86 -14.72
C ALA A 646 -10.98 -22.00 -16.00
N ASP A 647 -10.03 -21.09 -16.23
CA ASP A 647 -9.18 -21.09 -17.44
C ASP A 647 -7.68 -21.31 -17.15
N GLY A 648 -7.29 -21.30 -15.88
CA GLY A 648 -5.91 -21.45 -15.41
C GLY A 648 -5.00 -20.27 -15.78
N GLN A 649 -5.55 -19.13 -16.19
CA GLN A 649 -4.78 -17.94 -16.58
C GLN A 649 -4.60 -16.98 -15.40
N LEU A 650 -3.57 -16.12 -15.48
CA LEU A 650 -3.25 -15.16 -14.43
C LEU A 650 -3.93 -13.81 -14.69
N TYR A 651 -4.69 -13.31 -13.72
CA TYR A 651 -5.32 -12.00 -13.78
C TYR A 651 -4.64 -11.03 -12.82
N ILE A 652 -4.34 -9.82 -13.31
CA ILE A 652 -3.60 -8.80 -12.57
C ILE A 652 -4.43 -7.51 -12.52
N ALA A 653 -4.80 -7.10 -11.32
CA ALA A 653 -5.44 -5.82 -11.05
C ALA A 653 -4.39 -4.80 -10.58
N GLY A 654 -4.68 -3.52 -10.83
CA GLY A 654 -3.92 -2.46 -10.19
C GLY A 654 -4.32 -1.07 -10.62
N PHE A 655 -3.82 -0.10 -9.87
CA PHE A 655 -4.03 1.31 -10.12
C PHE A 655 -2.83 2.13 -9.63
N GLN A 656 -2.74 3.37 -10.11
CA GLN A 656 -1.72 4.31 -9.67
C GLN A 656 -2.04 4.80 -8.26
N ILE A 657 -1.19 4.40 -7.31
CA ILE A 657 -1.20 4.92 -5.96
C ILE A 657 -0.53 6.29 -5.97
N ILE A 658 -1.27 7.29 -5.48
CA ILE A 658 -0.84 8.68 -5.62
C ILE A 658 0.33 8.97 -4.70
N GLY A 659 1.34 9.60 -5.31
CA GLY A 659 2.64 9.79 -4.69
C GLY A 659 3.57 8.57 -4.76
N TRP A 660 3.25 7.56 -5.58
CA TRP A 660 4.20 6.55 -6.05
C TRP A 660 4.45 6.76 -7.56
N GLY A 661 5.71 6.84 -7.97
CA GLY A 661 6.06 7.07 -9.36
C GLY A 661 5.75 5.84 -10.21
N THR A 662 5.18 6.04 -11.39
CA THR A 662 5.03 5.00 -12.43
C THR A 662 5.22 5.58 -13.83
N THR A 663 5.64 4.73 -14.77
CA THR A 663 5.74 5.02 -16.21
C THR A 663 4.45 4.68 -16.95
N ALA A 664 3.48 4.04 -16.29
CA ALA A 664 2.19 3.69 -16.86
C ALA A 664 1.41 4.91 -17.39
N THR A 665 0.58 4.68 -18.40
CA THR A 665 -0.23 5.71 -19.05
C THR A 665 -1.68 5.75 -18.57
N ARG A 666 -2.18 4.65 -18.00
CA ARG A 666 -3.55 4.50 -17.50
C ARG A 666 -3.57 4.46 -15.98
N LEU A 667 -4.57 5.10 -15.37
CA LEU A 667 -4.72 5.20 -13.91
C LEU A 667 -4.98 3.83 -13.26
N ALA A 668 -5.81 2.98 -13.87
CA ALA A 668 -6.19 1.68 -13.32
C ALA A 668 -6.52 0.70 -14.43
N GLY A 669 -6.33 -0.60 -14.18
CA GLY A 669 -6.63 -1.65 -15.15
C GLY A 669 -6.78 -3.03 -14.53
N LEU A 670 -7.35 -3.93 -15.33
CA LEU A 670 -7.38 -5.36 -15.11
C LEU A 670 -6.91 -6.04 -16.39
N GLY A 671 -5.97 -6.96 -16.27
CA GLY A 671 -5.33 -7.62 -17.41
C GLY A 671 -5.28 -9.11 -17.18
N ARG A 672 -5.49 -9.89 -18.25
CA ARG A 672 -5.28 -11.33 -18.26
C ARG A 672 -3.97 -11.66 -18.94
N VAL A 673 -3.01 -12.15 -18.17
CA VAL A 673 -1.80 -12.77 -18.71
C VAL A 673 -2.17 -14.15 -19.21
N ARG A 674 -2.17 -14.32 -20.53
CA ARG A 674 -2.57 -15.54 -21.21
C ARG A 674 -1.36 -16.28 -21.79
N TYR A 675 -1.27 -17.57 -21.52
CA TYR A 675 -0.33 -18.45 -22.21
C TYR A 675 -0.88 -18.84 -23.60
N THR A 676 -0.10 -18.58 -24.64
CA THR A 676 -0.53 -18.81 -26.04
C THR A 676 -0.22 -20.22 -26.54
N GLY A 677 0.50 -21.03 -25.74
CA GLY A 677 1.07 -22.30 -26.19
C GLY A 677 2.40 -22.16 -26.93
N ALA A 678 2.86 -20.93 -27.20
CA ALA A 678 4.14 -20.72 -27.87
C ALA A 678 5.34 -21.10 -26.97
N PRO A 679 6.50 -21.44 -27.56
CA PRO A 679 7.69 -21.78 -26.79
C PRO A 679 8.15 -20.63 -25.88
N VAL A 680 8.40 -20.94 -24.62
CA VAL A 680 8.89 -20.01 -23.59
C VAL A 680 10.40 -19.88 -23.69
N THR A 681 10.86 -18.64 -23.82
CA THR A 681 12.28 -18.29 -23.99
C THR A 681 12.95 -17.85 -22.68
N VAL A 682 12.17 -17.74 -21.60
CA VAL A 682 12.65 -17.43 -20.25
C VAL A 682 13.22 -18.71 -19.62
N PRO A 683 14.42 -18.68 -19.02
CA PRO A 683 15.00 -19.86 -18.38
C PRO A 683 14.11 -20.40 -17.24
N ARG A 684 14.15 -21.72 -17.06
CA ARG A 684 13.55 -22.44 -15.93
C ARG A 684 14.46 -22.54 -14.72
N GLN A 685 15.75 -22.26 -14.90
CA GLN A 685 16.76 -22.28 -13.84
C GLN A 685 17.87 -21.29 -14.15
N VAL A 686 18.28 -20.55 -13.12
CA VAL A 686 19.50 -19.71 -13.11
C VAL A 686 20.15 -19.95 -11.75
N THR A 687 21.27 -20.67 -11.74
CA THR A 687 21.92 -21.09 -10.49
C THR A 687 23.38 -20.65 -10.49
N PRO A 688 23.75 -19.67 -9.65
CA PRO A 688 25.14 -19.34 -9.39
C PRO A 688 25.85 -20.51 -8.69
N MET A 689 27.06 -20.80 -9.16
CA MET A 689 27.93 -21.89 -8.69
C MET A 689 29.36 -21.37 -8.54
N ARG A 690 30.24 -22.18 -7.95
CA ARG A 690 31.63 -21.78 -7.66
C ARG A 690 32.43 -21.46 -8.91
N GLU A 691 32.22 -22.19 -9.99
CA GLU A 691 32.96 -22.03 -11.24
C GLU A 691 32.19 -21.21 -12.30
N GLY A 692 31.00 -20.71 -11.99
CA GLY A 692 30.19 -20.01 -12.98
C GLY A 692 28.69 -19.99 -12.68
N VAL A 693 27.88 -19.88 -13.72
CA VAL A 693 26.42 -19.82 -13.63
C VAL A 693 25.80 -20.84 -14.57
N LEU A 694 24.90 -21.67 -14.05
CA LEU A 694 24.10 -22.60 -14.83
C LEU A 694 22.77 -21.95 -15.25
N LEU A 695 22.52 -21.92 -16.55
CA LEU A 695 21.25 -21.52 -17.16
C LEU A 695 20.57 -22.76 -17.74
N ARG A 696 19.27 -22.96 -17.48
CA ARG A 696 18.47 -24.00 -18.16
C ARG A 696 17.21 -23.42 -18.77
N PHE A 697 16.85 -23.92 -19.94
CA PHE A 697 15.70 -23.52 -20.74
C PHE A 697 14.77 -24.71 -20.99
N ASP A 698 13.51 -24.42 -21.29
CA ASP A 698 12.53 -25.43 -21.72
C ASP A 698 12.62 -25.76 -23.22
N ILE A 699 13.46 -25.01 -23.95
CA ILE A 699 13.66 -25.12 -25.40
C ILE A 699 15.12 -25.47 -25.71
N ALA A 700 15.35 -26.15 -26.83
CA ALA A 700 16.70 -26.38 -27.33
C ALA A 700 17.26 -25.10 -27.98
N LEU A 701 18.47 -24.74 -27.59
CA LEU A 701 19.21 -23.61 -28.13
C LEU A 701 20.00 -24.02 -29.38
N ASP A 702 20.31 -23.03 -30.23
CA ASP A 702 21.34 -23.19 -31.25
C ASP A 702 22.70 -23.35 -30.55
N SER A 703 23.34 -24.51 -30.72
CA SER A 703 24.55 -24.86 -29.95
C SER A 703 25.74 -23.96 -30.28
N VAL A 704 25.84 -23.45 -31.51
CA VAL A 704 26.92 -22.55 -31.92
C VAL A 704 26.75 -21.19 -31.27
N ALA A 705 25.56 -20.61 -31.35
CA ALA A 705 25.23 -19.36 -30.67
C ALA A 705 25.32 -19.48 -29.14
N ALA A 706 24.90 -20.60 -28.56
CA ALA A 706 24.93 -20.79 -27.11
C ALA A 706 26.35 -21.07 -26.56
N ALA A 707 27.26 -21.62 -27.37
CA ALA A 707 28.67 -21.79 -27.00
C ALA A 707 29.51 -20.51 -27.19
N ASP A 708 28.99 -19.51 -27.91
CA ASP A 708 29.65 -18.24 -28.12
C ASP A 708 29.52 -17.33 -26.89
N VAL A 709 30.55 -17.38 -26.05
CA VAL A 709 30.66 -16.61 -24.81
C VAL A 709 30.59 -15.09 -25.00
N ALA A 710 30.83 -14.55 -26.21
CA ALA A 710 30.66 -13.12 -26.48
C ALA A 710 29.18 -12.65 -26.44
N ARG A 711 28.24 -13.59 -26.39
CA ARG A 711 26.79 -13.34 -26.27
C ARG A 711 26.32 -13.26 -24.82
N TYR A 712 27.24 -13.34 -23.87
CA TYR A 712 26.94 -13.31 -22.45
C TYR A 712 27.68 -12.16 -21.77
N GLU A 713 27.04 -11.60 -20.75
CA GLU A 713 27.64 -10.59 -19.87
C GLU A 713 27.32 -10.92 -18.42
N ALA A 714 28.21 -10.55 -17.50
CA ALA A 714 27.94 -10.63 -16.09
C ALA A 714 28.56 -9.43 -15.34
N ALA A 715 27.91 -9.03 -14.25
CA ALA A 715 28.38 -7.94 -13.40
C ALA A 715 27.94 -8.17 -11.95
N THR A 716 28.71 -7.64 -11.01
CA THR A 716 28.40 -7.73 -9.57
C THR A 716 28.50 -6.37 -8.88
N TRP A 717 27.73 -6.20 -7.80
CA TRP A 717 27.82 -5.05 -6.92
C TRP A 717 27.17 -5.31 -5.56
N GLY A 718 27.49 -4.45 -4.60
CA GLY A 718 26.91 -4.39 -3.27
C GLY A 718 26.00 -3.18 -3.08
N TYR A 719 25.24 -3.22 -2.00
CA TYR A 719 24.41 -2.11 -1.52
C TYR A 719 24.80 -1.75 -0.08
N LYS A 720 24.43 -0.54 0.36
CA LYS A 720 24.52 -0.11 1.75
C LYS A 720 23.13 0.21 2.29
N ARG A 721 22.78 -0.43 3.40
CA ARG A 721 21.58 -0.12 4.16
C ARG A 721 21.86 1.10 5.05
N THR A 722 21.15 2.20 4.81
CA THR A 722 21.30 3.46 5.55
C THR A 722 19.94 4.14 5.70
N PHE A 723 19.86 5.22 6.49
CA PHE A 723 18.68 6.08 6.55
C PHE A 723 18.41 6.86 5.25
N GLN A 724 19.33 6.86 4.28
CA GLN A 724 19.11 7.48 2.98
C GLN A 724 18.14 6.63 2.15
N TYR A 725 17.50 7.25 1.16
CA TYR A 725 16.53 6.54 0.32
C TYR A 725 17.25 5.68 -0.72
N GLY A 726 17.11 4.35 -0.62
CA GLY A 726 17.80 3.41 -1.50
C GLY A 726 19.30 3.34 -1.25
N SER A 727 20.06 2.87 -2.25
CA SER A 727 21.52 2.77 -2.19
C SER A 727 22.16 3.04 -3.56
N PRO A 728 23.34 3.70 -3.60
CA PRO A 728 24.28 3.55 -4.70
C PRO A 728 24.64 2.09 -4.95
N ASN A 729 25.18 1.79 -6.13
CA ASN A 729 25.88 0.53 -6.35
C ASN A 729 27.32 0.68 -5.86
N TYR A 730 27.83 -0.35 -5.17
CA TYR A 730 29.20 -0.40 -4.69
C TYR A 730 29.97 -1.57 -5.30
N LYS A 731 31.18 -1.30 -5.76
CA LYS A 731 32.16 -2.32 -6.10
C LYS A 731 32.67 -3.01 -4.85
N ALA A 732 33.36 -4.13 -5.00
CA ALA A 732 33.94 -4.84 -3.85
C ALA A 732 35.08 -4.08 -3.15
N ASP A 733 35.71 -3.12 -3.81
CA ASP A 733 36.69 -2.21 -3.19
C ASP A 733 36.04 -1.10 -2.35
N GLY A 734 34.70 -1.03 -2.33
CA GLY A 734 33.92 -0.05 -1.58
C GLY A 734 33.66 1.28 -2.30
N THR A 735 34.22 1.48 -3.50
CA THR A 735 33.91 2.63 -4.38
C THR A 735 32.56 2.45 -5.05
N THR A 736 31.96 3.54 -5.56
CA THR A 736 30.69 3.45 -6.29
C THR A 736 30.90 2.86 -7.69
N GLY A 737 30.01 1.96 -8.10
CA GLY A 737 30.03 1.32 -9.41
C GLY A 737 29.67 -0.15 -9.37
N THR A 738 29.92 -0.81 -10.49
CA THR A 738 29.75 -2.25 -10.68
C THR A 738 31.08 -2.88 -11.09
N ASP A 739 31.29 -4.13 -10.69
CA ASP A 739 32.43 -4.94 -11.07
C ASP A 739 32.03 -5.83 -12.27
N PRO A 740 32.63 -5.66 -13.46
CA PRO A 740 32.38 -6.58 -14.56
C PRO A 740 32.94 -7.96 -14.24
N LEU A 741 32.16 -9.01 -14.49
CA LEU A 741 32.60 -10.39 -14.47
C LEU A 741 32.65 -10.90 -15.90
N VAL A 742 33.86 -11.08 -16.43
CA VAL A 742 34.07 -11.52 -17.82
C VAL A 742 34.00 -13.04 -17.87
N PRO A 743 33.00 -13.64 -18.53
CA PRO A 743 32.95 -15.08 -18.64
C PRO A 743 34.11 -15.63 -19.49
N SER A 744 34.74 -16.72 -19.06
CA SER A 744 35.85 -17.35 -19.78
C SER A 744 35.33 -18.17 -20.97
N ARG A 745 34.30 -18.99 -20.73
CA ARG A 745 33.68 -19.90 -21.72
C ARG A 745 32.17 -20.05 -21.47
N ALA A 746 31.45 -20.47 -22.51
CA ALA A 746 30.08 -20.97 -22.40
C ALA A 746 30.05 -22.42 -22.93
N TYR A 747 29.53 -23.33 -22.11
CA TYR A 747 29.38 -24.74 -22.47
C TYR A 747 27.90 -25.06 -22.63
N VAL A 748 27.56 -25.89 -23.61
CA VAL A 748 26.18 -26.31 -23.88
C VAL A 748 26.00 -27.75 -23.42
N SER A 749 24.89 -28.05 -22.74
CA SER A 749 24.55 -29.40 -22.30
C SER A 749 24.27 -30.34 -23.48
N ALA A 750 24.34 -31.65 -23.24
CA ALA A 750 24.12 -32.66 -24.29
C ALA A 750 22.72 -32.61 -24.92
N ASP A 751 21.71 -32.17 -24.17
CA ASP A 751 20.33 -32.00 -24.65
C ASP A 751 20.08 -30.66 -25.37
N GLY A 752 21.08 -29.77 -25.40
CA GLY A 752 21.00 -28.44 -26.00
C GLY A 752 20.13 -27.45 -25.22
N ARG A 753 19.71 -27.77 -23.98
CA ARG A 753 18.78 -26.94 -23.18
C ARG A 753 19.43 -26.26 -21.98
N GLY A 754 20.71 -26.50 -21.77
CA GLY A 754 21.50 -25.95 -20.67
C GLY A 754 22.72 -25.22 -21.20
N VAL A 755 23.07 -24.13 -20.52
CA VAL A 755 24.34 -23.43 -20.72
C VAL A 755 25.02 -23.26 -19.37
N PHE A 756 26.25 -23.75 -19.24
CA PHE A 756 27.10 -23.40 -18.13
C PHE A 756 28.05 -22.29 -18.58
N LEU A 757 27.85 -21.10 -18.02
CA LEU A 757 28.70 -19.94 -18.24
C LEU A 757 29.82 -19.97 -17.21
N ALA A 758 31.04 -20.33 -17.63
CA ALA A 758 32.20 -20.35 -16.75
C ALA A 758 32.66 -18.92 -16.47
N ILE A 759 32.76 -18.56 -15.19
CA ILE A 759 33.11 -17.22 -14.75
C ILE A 759 34.19 -17.35 -13.68
N PRO A 760 35.42 -16.84 -13.92
CA PRO A 760 36.45 -16.82 -12.90
C PRO A 760 36.06 -15.90 -11.74
N ASP A 761 36.59 -16.18 -10.55
CA ASP A 761 36.48 -15.31 -9.36
C ASP A 761 35.04 -15.11 -8.81
N MET A 762 34.15 -16.07 -9.05
CA MET A 762 32.82 -16.09 -8.42
C MET A 762 32.95 -16.06 -6.89
N ARG A 763 32.23 -15.14 -6.26
CA ARG A 763 32.23 -14.93 -4.81
C ARG A 763 30.83 -14.56 -4.32
N PRO A 764 30.54 -14.78 -3.03
CA PRO A 764 29.31 -14.27 -2.46
C PRO A 764 29.21 -12.73 -2.58
N VAL A 765 28.06 -12.25 -3.04
CA VAL A 765 27.82 -10.82 -3.28
C VAL A 765 26.32 -10.51 -3.19
N MET A 766 25.95 -9.26 -2.88
CA MET A 766 24.53 -8.89 -2.77
C MET A 766 23.80 -8.96 -4.11
N GLN A 767 24.49 -8.66 -5.21
CA GLN A 767 23.88 -8.68 -6.53
C GLN A 767 24.84 -9.25 -7.58
N LEU A 768 24.33 -10.23 -8.31
CA LEU A 768 24.88 -10.75 -9.55
C LEU A 768 23.84 -10.54 -10.66
N LYS A 769 24.28 -9.93 -11.77
CA LYS A 769 23.56 -9.84 -13.04
C LYS A 769 24.19 -10.81 -14.02
N VAL A 770 23.37 -11.54 -14.77
CA VAL A 770 23.78 -12.37 -15.91
C VAL A 770 22.89 -12.06 -17.10
N GLY A 771 23.47 -11.63 -18.22
CA GLY A 771 22.76 -11.34 -19.47
C GLY A 771 23.12 -12.33 -20.57
N TRP A 772 22.20 -12.59 -21.50
CA TRP A 772 22.41 -13.45 -22.67
C TRP A 772 21.71 -12.93 -23.92
N LYS A 773 22.29 -13.22 -25.09
CA LYS A 773 21.72 -12.94 -26.43
C LYS A 773 21.97 -14.11 -27.38
N VAL A 774 21.18 -15.16 -27.22
CA VAL A 774 21.27 -16.41 -28.00
C VAL A 774 20.03 -16.62 -28.86
N ARG A 775 19.92 -17.80 -29.48
CA ARG A 775 18.77 -18.19 -30.31
C ARG A 775 18.36 -19.62 -29.97
N ALA A 776 17.08 -19.87 -30.10
CA ALA A 776 16.55 -21.23 -30.15
C ALA A 776 16.96 -21.90 -31.47
N ARG A 777 16.87 -23.23 -31.53
CA ARG A 777 17.21 -24.01 -32.73
C ARG A 777 16.37 -23.65 -33.96
N ASP A 778 15.15 -23.15 -33.75
CA ASP A 778 14.25 -22.65 -34.79
C ASP A 778 14.57 -21.20 -35.24
N GLY A 779 15.61 -20.58 -34.67
CA GLY A 779 16.06 -19.23 -34.98
C GLY A 779 15.43 -18.12 -34.12
N LYS A 780 14.41 -18.44 -33.30
CA LYS A 780 13.76 -17.47 -32.40
C LYS A 780 14.79 -16.85 -31.46
N ALA A 781 14.73 -15.53 -31.29
CA ALA A 781 15.63 -14.83 -30.37
C ALA A 781 15.37 -15.26 -28.93
N VAL A 782 16.44 -15.53 -28.19
CA VAL A 782 16.41 -15.85 -26.76
C VAL A 782 17.37 -14.88 -26.09
N ALA A 783 16.83 -13.80 -25.56
CA ALA A 783 17.60 -12.76 -24.90
C ALA A 783 16.94 -12.37 -23.59
N GLY A 784 17.74 -12.00 -22.61
CA GLY A 784 17.25 -11.65 -21.29
C GLY A 784 18.39 -11.42 -20.30
N GLU A 785 17.98 -11.05 -19.10
CA GLU A 785 18.87 -10.84 -17.97
C GLU A 785 18.25 -11.48 -16.74
N ALA A 786 19.10 -12.02 -15.87
CA ALA A 786 18.73 -12.55 -14.58
C ALA A 786 19.46 -11.81 -13.46
N TYR A 787 18.77 -11.61 -12.35
CA TYR A 787 19.29 -10.97 -11.15
C TYR A 787 19.19 -11.94 -9.98
N THR A 788 20.28 -12.13 -9.24
CA THR A 788 20.34 -13.09 -8.14
C THR A 788 21.30 -12.61 -7.05
N THR A 789 21.11 -13.12 -5.84
CA THR A 789 22.00 -12.89 -4.69
C THR A 789 22.69 -14.19 -4.31
N PRO A 790 23.92 -14.44 -4.79
CA PRO A 790 24.65 -15.66 -4.48
C PRO A 790 25.25 -15.60 -3.07
N TYR A 791 24.52 -16.00 -2.04
CA TYR A 791 25.07 -16.22 -0.69
C TYR A 791 25.95 -17.47 -0.60
N ALA A 792 25.58 -18.54 -1.31
CA ALA A 792 26.27 -19.82 -1.30
C ALA A 792 26.53 -20.32 -2.73
N LEU A 793 27.78 -20.71 -3.00
CA LEU A 793 28.27 -21.15 -4.31
C LEU A 793 28.79 -22.58 -4.20
N GLU A 794 27.94 -23.55 -4.53
CA GLU A 794 28.34 -24.95 -4.60
C GLU A 794 29.18 -25.25 -5.86
N PRO A 795 30.04 -26.28 -5.83
CA PRO A 795 30.78 -26.71 -7.01
C PRO A 795 29.85 -27.17 -8.13
N PHE A 796 30.15 -26.80 -9.37
CA PHE A 796 29.49 -27.35 -10.54
C PHE A 796 29.94 -28.79 -10.78
N ASN A 797 28.99 -29.70 -10.98
CA ASN A 797 29.25 -31.09 -11.36
C ASN A 797 28.79 -31.33 -12.81
N PRO A 798 29.67 -31.23 -13.81
CA PRO A 798 29.27 -31.29 -15.21
C PRO A 798 28.53 -32.57 -15.59
N ARG A 799 28.96 -33.72 -15.05
CA ARG A 799 28.33 -35.01 -15.35
C ARG A 799 26.92 -35.08 -14.78
N ALA A 800 26.72 -34.69 -13.52
CA ALA A 800 25.40 -34.68 -12.89
C ALA A 800 24.45 -33.69 -13.57
N GLU A 801 24.99 -32.60 -14.12
CA GLU A 801 24.21 -31.52 -14.73
C GLU A 801 23.98 -31.72 -16.24
N GLY A 802 24.47 -32.81 -16.84
CA GLY A 802 24.21 -33.19 -18.25
C GLY A 802 25.20 -32.67 -19.29
N PHE A 803 26.42 -32.31 -18.87
CA PHE A 803 27.50 -31.79 -19.73
C PHE A 803 28.59 -32.84 -20.02
N GLY A 804 28.46 -34.06 -19.48
CA GLY A 804 29.43 -35.13 -19.65
C GLY A 804 30.74 -34.88 -18.89
N ASP A 805 31.83 -35.45 -19.38
CA ASP A 805 33.17 -35.21 -18.83
C ASP A 805 33.72 -33.89 -19.37
N LEU A 806 33.59 -32.84 -18.57
CA LEU A 806 33.98 -31.49 -18.92
C LEU A 806 35.01 -30.95 -17.91
N VAL A 807 36.13 -30.45 -18.42
CA VAL A 807 37.08 -29.65 -17.63
C VAL A 807 36.76 -28.18 -17.85
N ILE A 808 36.45 -27.48 -16.76
CA ILE A 808 36.00 -26.09 -16.80
C ILE A 808 37.21 -25.16 -16.99
N ASP A 809 37.33 -24.56 -18.17
CA ASP A 809 38.30 -23.49 -18.45
C ASP A 809 37.90 -22.18 -17.74
N LEU A 810 38.58 -21.86 -16.64
CA LEU A 810 38.48 -20.60 -15.89
C LEU A 810 39.61 -19.61 -16.23
N THR A 811 40.30 -19.81 -17.36
CA THR A 811 41.36 -18.89 -17.78
C THR A 811 40.77 -17.52 -17.98
N ARG A 812 41.25 -16.55 -17.19
CA ARG A 812 40.79 -15.17 -17.27
C ARG A 812 40.99 -14.67 -18.70
N ARG A 813 39.94 -14.05 -19.23
CA ARG A 813 39.99 -13.32 -20.48
C ARG A 813 40.05 -11.85 -20.16
N ASP A 814 40.82 -11.12 -20.95
CA ASP A 814 40.63 -9.68 -20.98
C ASP A 814 39.16 -9.41 -21.28
N ALA A 815 38.56 -8.48 -20.53
CA ALA A 815 37.27 -7.94 -20.91
C ALA A 815 37.36 -7.59 -22.40
N PRO A 816 36.44 -8.03 -23.27
CA PRO A 816 36.46 -7.62 -24.66
C PRO A 816 36.46 -6.10 -24.67
N ARG A 817 37.64 -5.52 -24.86
CA ARG A 817 37.84 -4.09 -25.00
C ARG A 817 37.43 -3.77 -26.43
N ALA A 818 36.14 -3.93 -26.72
CA ALA A 818 35.56 -3.09 -27.74
C ALA A 818 35.71 -1.67 -27.15
N PRO A 819 36.48 -0.76 -27.76
CA PRO A 819 36.17 0.62 -27.60
C PRO A 819 34.79 0.79 -28.24
N VAL A 820 33.72 0.49 -27.49
CA VAL A 820 32.62 1.42 -27.55
C VAL A 820 33.27 2.68 -27.00
N ALA A 821 33.85 3.50 -27.89
CA ALA A 821 34.09 4.89 -27.55
C ALA A 821 32.76 5.30 -26.96
N ALA A 822 32.72 5.53 -25.63
CA ALA A 822 31.48 5.84 -24.94
C ALA A 822 30.82 6.90 -25.80
N ALA A 823 29.67 6.54 -26.40
CA ALA A 823 29.09 7.37 -27.44
C ALA A 823 29.07 8.79 -26.87
N PRO A 824 29.65 9.79 -27.58
CA PRO A 824 29.84 11.10 -27.00
C PRO A 824 28.53 11.56 -26.41
N ALA A 825 28.60 12.11 -25.19
CA ALA A 825 27.40 12.47 -24.47
C ALA A 825 26.45 13.28 -25.37
N SER A 826 25.20 12.85 -25.43
CA SER A 826 24.23 13.41 -26.37
C SER A 826 22.87 13.61 -25.71
N VAL A 827 22.07 14.50 -26.28
CA VAL A 827 20.71 14.76 -25.82
C VAL A 827 19.84 13.51 -25.96
N ASP A 828 20.01 12.75 -27.04
CA ASP A 828 19.21 11.56 -27.32
C ASP A 828 19.52 10.42 -26.35
N GLU A 829 20.80 10.17 -26.07
CA GLU A 829 21.21 9.21 -25.03
C GLU A 829 20.67 9.64 -23.67
N GLY A 830 20.75 10.94 -23.35
CA GLY A 830 20.23 11.50 -22.10
C GLY A 830 18.74 11.24 -21.93
N ARG A 831 17.95 11.45 -23.00
CA ARG A 831 16.53 11.16 -23.02
C ARG A 831 16.25 9.66 -22.81
N GLN A 832 17.01 8.79 -23.48
CA GLN A 832 16.85 7.34 -23.35
C GLN A 832 17.16 6.85 -21.93
N VAL A 833 18.27 7.31 -21.34
CA VAL A 833 18.62 7.04 -19.93
C VAL A 833 17.52 7.54 -19.00
N PHE A 834 17.03 8.77 -19.20
CA PHE A 834 15.99 9.37 -18.37
C PHE A 834 14.68 8.57 -18.39
N VAL A 835 14.30 8.00 -19.54
CA VAL A 835 13.15 7.09 -19.67
C VAL A 835 13.46 5.74 -19.03
N LYS A 836 14.59 5.12 -19.39
CA LYS A 836 14.98 3.76 -18.97
C LYS A 836 15.00 3.59 -17.46
N TYR A 837 15.54 4.59 -16.76
CA TYR A 837 15.66 4.61 -15.30
C TYR A 837 14.45 5.22 -14.59
N GLY A 838 13.34 5.43 -15.31
CA GLY A 838 12.05 5.81 -14.73
C GLY A 838 11.99 7.25 -14.20
N CYS A 839 12.91 8.15 -14.59
CA CYS A 839 12.95 9.51 -14.05
C CYS A 839 11.67 10.31 -14.38
N LEU A 840 10.99 10.00 -15.50
CA LEU A 840 9.70 10.59 -15.89
C LEU A 840 8.54 10.22 -14.94
N ALA A 841 8.68 9.15 -14.18
CA ALA A 841 7.70 8.76 -13.16
C ALA A 841 7.58 9.84 -12.08
N CYS A 842 8.70 10.50 -11.75
CA CYS A 842 8.80 11.46 -10.67
C CYS A 842 8.97 12.90 -11.15
N HIS A 843 9.54 13.16 -12.32
CA HIS A 843 9.85 14.52 -12.78
C HIS A 843 9.10 14.88 -14.06
N ALA A 844 8.48 16.06 -14.08
CA ALA A 844 7.91 16.64 -15.29
C ALA A 844 9.01 17.25 -16.18
N THR A 845 9.03 16.88 -17.46
CA THR A 845 9.96 17.42 -18.47
C THR A 845 9.30 18.41 -19.43
N GLU A 846 8.00 18.66 -19.26
CA GLU A 846 7.21 19.62 -20.02
C GLU A 846 6.45 20.52 -19.06
N ARG A 847 6.05 21.71 -19.52
CA ARG A 847 5.22 22.62 -18.71
C ARG A 847 3.87 21.98 -18.47
N SER A 848 3.59 21.65 -17.21
CA SER A 848 2.34 21.03 -16.78
C SER A 848 1.88 21.69 -15.49
N SER A 849 0.57 21.86 -15.35
CA SER A 849 -0.06 22.25 -14.09
C SER A 849 -0.14 21.09 -13.09
N ALA A 850 0.07 19.84 -13.54
CA ALA A 850 0.03 18.66 -12.68
C ALA A 850 1.31 18.55 -11.84
N THR A 851 1.15 18.56 -10.52
CA THR A 851 2.26 18.36 -9.58
C THR A 851 2.75 16.91 -9.66
N LYS A 852 4.04 16.72 -9.94
CA LYS A 852 4.71 15.42 -9.87
C LYS A 852 5.43 15.26 -8.52
N LEU A 853 5.89 14.04 -8.24
CA LEU A 853 6.60 13.70 -7.00
C LEU A 853 7.89 14.49 -6.76
N GLY A 854 8.63 14.73 -7.84
CA GLY A 854 9.85 15.52 -7.87
C GLY A 854 9.62 16.87 -8.55
N PRO A 855 10.57 17.81 -8.40
CA PRO A 855 10.49 19.13 -9.01
C PRO A 855 10.38 19.05 -10.53
N PRO A 856 9.63 19.98 -11.18
CA PRO A 856 9.64 20.10 -12.63
C PRO A 856 11.05 20.45 -13.12
N LEU A 857 11.44 19.84 -14.24
CA LEU A 857 12.78 19.97 -14.82
C LEU A 857 12.80 20.79 -16.12
N VAL A 858 11.64 21.20 -16.63
CA VAL A 858 11.56 22.12 -17.78
C VAL A 858 12.16 23.48 -17.42
N GLY A 859 13.12 23.96 -18.22
CA GLY A 859 13.82 25.22 -17.98
C GLY A 859 14.67 25.22 -16.69
N VAL A 860 15.03 24.05 -16.15
CA VAL A 860 15.76 23.95 -14.87
C VAL A 860 17.18 24.48 -14.97
N PHE A 861 17.86 24.26 -16.10
CA PHE A 861 19.27 24.64 -16.24
C PHE A 861 19.45 26.15 -16.20
N GLY A 862 20.33 26.62 -15.31
CA GLY A 862 20.57 28.05 -15.06
C GLY A 862 19.51 28.75 -14.21
N ALA A 863 18.42 28.08 -13.81
CA ALA A 863 17.41 28.66 -12.96
C ALA A 863 17.82 28.65 -11.47
N PRO A 864 17.41 29.66 -10.68
CA PRO A 864 17.63 29.67 -9.24
C PRO A 864 16.76 28.61 -8.54
N ARG A 865 17.36 27.83 -7.64
CA ARG A 865 16.70 26.78 -6.86
C ARG A 865 16.72 27.16 -5.38
N PRO A 866 15.56 27.42 -4.75
CA PRO A 866 15.51 27.56 -3.31
C PRO A 866 15.83 26.21 -2.68
N ILE A 867 16.88 26.16 -1.84
CA ILE A 867 17.32 24.93 -1.16
C ILE A 867 16.92 25.01 0.30
N VAL A 868 16.43 23.89 0.82
CA VAL A 868 15.99 23.77 2.21
C VAL A 868 17.14 24.12 3.16
N GLY A 869 16.87 24.99 4.14
CA GLY A 869 17.86 25.43 5.11
C GLY A 869 18.92 26.40 4.58
N ARG A 870 18.82 26.87 3.33
CA ARG A 870 19.71 27.91 2.77
C ARG A 870 18.96 29.21 2.54
N ALA A 871 19.58 30.34 2.92
CA ALA A 871 18.99 31.67 2.73
C ALA A 871 19.05 32.13 1.27
N THR A 872 20.11 31.78 0.55
CA THR A 872 20.31 32.12 -0.87
C THR A 872 20.00 30.93 -1.78
N PRO A 873 19.29 31.15 -2.90
CA PRO A 873 19.09 30.12 -3.91
C PRO A 873 20.41 29.65 -4.54
N VAL A 874 20.46 28.38 -4.96
CA VAL A 874 21.56 27.80 -5.74
C VAL A 874 21.19 27.84 -7.22
N VAL A 875 22.11 28.23 -8.10
CA VAL A 875 21.89 28.15 -9.55
C VAL A 875 21.98 26.69 -9.99
N ALA A 876 21.01 26.20 -10.74
CA ALA A 876 21.03 24.84 -11.29
C ALA A 876 21.97 24.72 -12.51
N ASP A 877 23.26 24.82 -12.24
CA ASP A 877 24.34 24.55 -13.20
C ASP A 877 24.68 23.05 -13.31
N GLU A 878 25.69 22.70 -14.10
CA GLU A 878 26.12 21.31 -14.30
C GLU A 878 26.56 20.64 -12.99
N THR A 879 27.23 21.38 -12.11
CA THR A 879 27.71 20.89 -10.82
C THR A 879 26.52 20.53 -9.93
N TYR A 880 25.53 21.41 -9.83
CA TYR A 880 24.31 21.17 -9.07
C TYR A 880 23.52 19.97 -9.63
N LEU A 881 23.35 19.88 -10.94
CA LEU A 881 22.60 18.77 -11.56
C LEU A 881 23.33 17.43 -11.37
N ARG A 882 24.65 17.41 -11.54
CA ARG A 882 25.49 16.22 -11.30
C ARG A 882 25.43 15.77 -9.83
N GLN A 883 25.51 16.72 -8.89
CA GLN A 883 25.34 16.43 -7.46
C GLN A 883 23.92 15.92 -7.17
N SER A 884 22.88 16.51 -7.76
CA SER A 884 21.50 16.08 -7.53
C SER A 884 21.23 14.67 -8.03
N ILE A 885 21.91 14.22 -9.08
CA ILE A 885 21.80 12.85 -9.61
C ILE A 885 22.56 11.84 -8.72
N ARG A 886 23.76 12.20 -8.24
CA ARG A 886 24.62 11.29 -7.44
C ARG A 886 24.29 11.31 -5.95
N GLU A 887 23.92 12.46 -5.41
CA GLU A 887 23.72 12.74 -3.98
C GLU A 887 22.44 13.58 -3.79
N PRO A 888 21.26 13.04 -4.11
CA PRO A 888 20.00 13.81 -4.16
C PRO A 888 19.62 14.49 -2.84
N THR A 889 20.10 13.98 -1.70
CA THR A 889 19.83 14.57 -0.37
C THR A 889 20.75 15.74 -0.01
N ALA A 890 21.79 16.04 -0.80
CA ALA A 890 22.76 17.08 -0.48
C ALA A 890 22.21 18.51 -0.66
N ALA A 891 21.28 18.71 -1.60
CA ALA A 891 20.70 20.02 -1.91
C ALA A 891 19.23 19.89 -2.37
N VAL A 892 18.35 19.59 -1.41
CA VAL A 892 16.91 19.40 -1.66
C VAL A 892 16.21 20.73 -1.91
N VAL A 893 15.42 20.80 -2.99
CA VAL A 893 14.61 21.96 -3.33
C VAL A 893 13.50 22.16 -2.29
N SER A 894 13.31 23.39 -1.81
CA SER A 894 12.24 23.74 -0.88
C SER A 894 10.86 23.30 -1.38
N GLY A 895 10.09 22.60 -0.54
CA GLY A 895 8.79 22.03 -0.90
C GLY A 895 8.84 20.56 -1.29
N PHE A 896 10.05 20.00 -1.51
CA PHE A 896 10.26 18.58 -1.80
C PHE A 896 10.94 17.82 -0.66
N ASP A 897 11.20 18.48 0.48
CA ASP A 897 11.74 17.88 1.71
C ASP A 897 10.70 17.17 2.59
N ARG A 898 9.41 17.48 2.38
CA ARG A 898 8.32 17.08 3.28
C ARG A 898 7.43 16.04 2.62
N GLY A 899 7.79 14.75 2.68
CA GLY A 899 6.87 13.72 2.15
C GLY A 899 7.30 12.25 2.20
N GLY A 900 8.46 11.95 2.80
CA GLY A 900 9.06 10.61 2.71
C GLY A 900 9.27 10.16 1.26
N VAL A 901 9.37 11.12 0.33
CA VAL A 901 9.69 10.92 -1.09
C VAL A 901 11.18 11.18 -1.21
N GLY A 902 11.98 10.13 -1.26
CA GLY A 902 13.40 10.25 -1.57
C GLY A 902 13.64 9.97 -3.05
N MET A 903 14.50 10.78 -3.67
CA MET A 903 15.15 10.37 -4.91
C MET A 903 16.30 9.42 -4.53
N PRO A 904 16.40 8.23 -5.13
CA PRO A 904 17.53 7.34 -4.91
C PRO A 904 18.78 7.90 -5.55
N SER A 905 19.95 7.57 -5.00
CA SER A 905 21.23 7.89 -5.61
C SER A 905 21.43 7.07 -6.89
N PHE A 906 21.88 7.72 -7.95
CA PHE A 906 22.34 7.05 -9.17
C PHE A 906 23.88 6.91 -9.23
N ALA A 907 24.58 7.18 -8.12
CA ALA A 907 26.02 6.97 -8.04
C ALA A 907 26.35 5.48 -8.21
N GLY A 908 27.26 5.17 -9.14
CA GLY A 908 27.61 3.79 -9.49
C GLY A 908 26.53 3.02 -10.26
N VAL A 909 25.33 3.60 -10.44
CA VAL A 909 24.24 3.06 -11.26
C VAL A 909 24.38 3.56 -12.71
N LEU A 910 24.65 4.87 -12.87
CA LEU A 910 24.92 5.49 -14.16
C LEU A 910 26.42 5.74 -14.34
N SER A 911 26.92 5.62 -15.58
CA SER A 911 28.27 6.06 -15.93
C SER A 911 28.37 7.59 -15.98
N ASP A 912 29.58 8.12 -15.99
CA ASP A 912 29.84 9.56 -16.03
C ASP A 912 29.35 10.20 -17.33
N GLU A 913 29.46 9.47 -18.44
CA GLU A 913 28.97 9.85 -19.76
C GLU A 913 27.44 9.80 -19.85
N GLN A 914 26.79 8.83 -19.19
CA GLN A 914 25.33 8.79 -19.10
C GLN A 914 24.79 9.96 -18.26
N ILE A 915 25.45 10.30 -17.15
CA ILE A 915 25.10 11.48 -16.36
C ILE A 915 25.27 12.75 -17.19
N GLU A 916 26.36 12.88 -17.95
CA GLU A 916 26.56 14.03 -18.84
C GLU A 916 25.47 14.11 -19.92
N SER A 917 25.10 12.96 -20.51
CA SER A 917 24.01 12.89 -21.48
C SER A 917 22.68 13.34 -20.88
N VAL A 918 22.35 12.91 -19.65
CA VAL A 918 21.16 13.37 -18.93
C VAL A 918 21.20 14.88 -18.70
N ILE A 919 22.35 15.45 -18.32
CA ILE A 919 22.52 16.90 -18.15
C ILE A 919 22.30 17.64 -19.48
N LEU A 920 22.84 17.14 -20.59
CA LEU A 920 22.59 17.68 -21.93
C LEU A 920 21.09 17.64 -22.30
N PHE A 921 20.41 16.55 -21.97
CA PHE A 921 18.97 16.45 -22.14
C PHE A 921 18.22 17.49 -21.29
N LEU A 922 18.56 17.68 -20.01
CA LEU A 922 17.94 18.69 -19.16
C LEU A 922 18.18 20.12 -19.67
N LYS A 923 19.37 20.43 -20.20
CA LYS A 923 19.67 21.71 -20.88
C LYS A 923 18.77 21.96 -22.10
N SER A 924 18.32 20.90 -22.76
CA SER A 924 17.45 20.99 -23.94
C SER A 924 15.98 21.30 -23.61
N LEU A 925 15.56 21.11 -22.35
CA LEU A 925 14.18 21.37 -21.91
C LEU A 925 13.97 22.88 -21.65
N LYS A 926 13.13 23.55 -22.43
CA LYS A 926 12.87 25.00 -22.35
C LYS A 926 11.41 25.35 -22.02
#